data_AF-A0A5N6U9L1-F1
#
_entry.id   AF-A0A5N6U9L1-F1
#
_cell.length_a   1.000
_cell.length_b   1.000
_cell.length_c   1.000
_cell.angle_alpha   90.00
_cell.angle_beta   90.00
_cell.angle_gamma   90.00
#
_symmetry.space_group_name_H-M   'P 1'
#
loop_
_entity.id
_entity.type
_entity.pdbx_description
1 polymer ?
#
loop_
_entity_poly.entity_id
_entity_poly.type
_entity_poly.pdbx_seq_one_letter_code
_entity_poly.pdbx_strand_id
1 'polypeptide(L)'
;MPVPKDYREVDTDNIQGSIWPRLPKFYETYLFFKITNKERFRQDLRGILDRGLITTGTECEEHLTSVGEFKEACAYSRREMPENQREPFTAINVAFTHVGLLKVEHPDVEANFAMALKDDPDEYCRDRINEGLFEKGMFDDLVYEGADNPPALDPDFRAPPDNETKTGSERWKWRVDGVFIVAAHNARALRRKIAILEDAFNVGDVKGSMRIAFRRDGRVRPGADRGKEHFGYEDHISQPRIDGLDDPPEKGEPQACLPGYIFCGLNGDPNRRRGPKWAKEGSFLVFRQLDQKVPEFETFLEKKAWDPVEGIPGTNYKGPHGPAKLGAHLMGRWKSGTPVARAIDHDDPALAFDNKFDFRPKKSITRCPFAAHVRKMRPRADKKHDIGGEDDDSLEPLPEPGNDEAIDEGQREDASVILRRGITFGPELTDEEKSLKKTIEHRGMYFTCYQSGIRDGFNFLMTRWASNSSFPEYKTKTFPDGPGMDPFVNQRLRHDHPEGHISLYDGANKERTVKVDLGISPWVDQKGGEYFFTPSLRALREQFSTESLEEQSQSQSPTEDLPPAQLLDKIKQLEQEKQALEKAVGYAGLIRLDFLTRLNDADLRKLKHQVRDALERLASDVNWEHWREIIEEFNGKYGFDLLYDSTGLFEGISWSDWKYIHSSTQYSGYHRTVAYRNRLGQWCNNSKQGGTGEDGSGNGLLWLTFIVQLHDVLQAYKPEIH
;
A
#
# COMPACT_ATOMS: atom_id res chain seq x y z
N MET A 1 4.03 -25.45 17.28
CA MET A 1 4.62 -25.88 16.00
C MET A 1 3.50 -25.77 14.99
N PRO A 2 3.67 -24.95 13.94
CA PRO A 2 2.68 -24.82 12.88
C PRO A 2 2.39 -26.21 12.30
N VAL A 3 1.17 -26.43 11.83
CA VAL A 3 0.82 -27.66 11.14
C VAL A 3 1.75 -27.79 9.92
N PRO A 4 2.42 -28.93 9.69
CA PRO A 4 3.29 -29.08 8.52
C PRO A 4 2.50 -28.80 7.25
N LYS A 5 3.16 -28.18 6.25
CA LYS A 5 2.51 -27.63 5.05
C LYS A 5 1.52 -28.59 4.39
N ASP A 6 1.89 -29.87 4.26
CA ASP A 6 1.07 -30.91 3.63
C ASP A 6 -0.26 -31.23 4.35
N TYR A 7 -0.42 -30.77 5.60
CA TYR A 7 -1.61 -30.99 6.43
C TYR A 7 -2.41 -29.70 6.68
N ARG A 8 -2.01 -28.57 6.11
CA ARG A 8 -2.72 -27.29 6.26
C ARG A 8 -3.99 -27.29 5.39
N GLU A 9 -5.07 -26.67 5.90
CA GLU A 9 -6.27 -26.43 5.07
C GLU A 9 -6.00 -25.38 3.98
N VAL A 10 -5.12 -24.41 4.28
CA VAL A 10 -4.69 -23.34 3.37
C VAL A 10 -3.41 -23.76 2.65
N ASP A 11 -3.46 -23.77 1.32
CA ASP A 11 -2.28 -23.99 0.48
C ASP A 11 -1.46 -22.69 0.33
N THR A 12 -0.29 -22.64 0.96
CA THR A 12 0.57 -21.45 0.98
C THR A 12 1.24 -21.16 -0.36
N ASP A 13 1.29 -22.13 -1.29
CA ASP A 13 1.75 -21.91 -2.67
C ASP A 13 0.64 -21.30 -3.53
N ASN A 14 -0.62 -21.46 -3.13
CA ASN A 14 -1.76 -20.97 -3.88
C ASN A 14 -2.24 -19.58 -3.43
N ILE A 15 -1.94 -19.16 -2.20
CA ILE A 15 -2.27 -17.81 -1.73
C ILE A 15 -1.20 -16.79 -2.12
N GLN A 16 -1.64 -15.55 -2.34
CA GLN A 16 -0.73 -14.41 -2.50
C GLN A 16 -0.13 -13.98 -1.16
N GLY A 17 1.19 -13.74 -1.12
CA GLY A 17 1.96 -13.52 0.11
C GLY A 17 1.61 -12.24 0.87
N SER A 18 0.92 -11.29 0.24
CA SER A 18 0.41 -10.08 0.89
C SER A 18 -0.68 -10.38 1.92
N ILE A 19 -1.41 -11.49 1.77
CA ILE A 19 -2.43 -11.94 2.73
C ILE A 19 -1.73 -12.52 3.98
N TRP A 20 -1.03 -13.65 3.79
CA TRP A 20 -0.30 -14.35 4.85
C TRP A 20 1.02 -14.92 4.32
N PRO A 21 2.11 -14.87 5.12
CA PRO A 21 2.22 -14.22 6.43
C PRO A 21 2.24 -12.68 6.34
N ARG A 22 2.83 -12.15 5.27
CA ARG A 22 2.87 -10.74 4.80
C ARG A 22 4.02 -10.60 3.81
N LEU A 23 4.02 -9.54 3.00
CA LEU A 23 5.20 -9.16 2.22
C LEU A 23 6.34 -8.64 3.12
N PRO A 24 7.55 -9.23 3.08
CA PRO A 24 8.77 -8.64 3.64
C PRO A 24 9.07 -7.29 2.96
N LYS A 25 9.06 -6.20 3.74
CA LYS A 25 9.11 -4.84 3.18
C LYS A 25 9.81 -3.83 4.07
N PHE A 26 10.55 -2.94 3.42
CA PHE A 26 10.92 -1.61 3.92
C PHE A 26 10.28 -0.51 3.07
N TYR A 27 10.06 -0.82 1.78
CA TYR A 27 9.37 0.03 0.83
C TYR A 27 8.25 -0.78 0.17
N GLU A 28 7.13 -0.13 -0.08
CA GLU A 28 5.99 -0.74 -0.76
C GLU A 28 5.30 0.32 -1.62
N THR A 29 4.95 -0.06 -2.83
CA THR A 29 4.24 0.79 -3.77
C THR A 29 2.95 0.12 -4.18
N TYR A 30 1.85 0.86 -4.05
CA TYR A 30 0.56 0.50 -4.63
C TYR A 30 0.45 1.17 -6.00
N LEU A 31 0.45 0.35 -7.06
CA LEU A 31 0.30 0.77 -8.44
C LEU A 31 -1.14 0.50 -8.87
N PHE A 32 -1.99 1.52 -8.78
CA PHE A 32 -3.37 1.42 -9.21
C PHE A 32 -3.43 1.54 -10.72
N PHE A 33 -4.15 0.64 -11.38
CA PHE A 33 -4.15 0.54 -12.84
C PHE A 33 -5.56 0.52 -13.44
N LYS A 34 -5.61 0.84 -14.73
CA LYS A 34 -6.78 0.60 -15.59
C LYS A 34 -6.41 -0.29 -16.75
N ILE A 35 -7.25 -1.29 -16.99
CA ILE A 35 -7.16 -2.20 -18.13
C ILE A 35 -7.68 -1.46 -19.36
N THR A 36 -6.83 -1.37 -20.38
CA THR A 36 -7.11 -0.70 -21.66
C THR A 36 -7.42 -1.70 -22.77
N ASN A 37 -6.86 -2.91 -22.70
CA ASN A 37 -7.15 -4.01 -23.62
C ASN A 37 -7.34 -5.32 -22.81
N LYS A 38 -8.56 -5.85 -22.79
CA LYS A 38 -8.94 -6.98 -21.91
C LYS A 38 -8.21 -8.26 -22.30
N GLU A 39 -8.26 -8.63 -23.58
CA GLU A 39 -7.69 -9.86 -24.11
C GLU A 39 -6.17 -9.86 -23.92
N ARG A 40 -5.51 -8.74 -24.26
CA ARG A 40 -4.07 -8.62 -24.09
C ARG A 40 -3.67 -8.61 -22.62
N PHE A 41 -4.45 -7.97 -21.74
CA PHE A 41 -4.16 -7.95 -20.31
C PHE A 41 -4.18 -9.36 -19.73
N ARG A 42 -5.14 -10.20 -20.14
CA ARG A 42 -5.20 -11.61 -19.73
C ARG A 42 -3.96 -12.39 -20.18
N GLN A 43 -3.41 -12.08 -21.36
CA GLN A 43 -2.17 -12.70 -21.88
C GLN A 43 -0.93 -12.20 -21.11
N ASP A 44 -0.81 -10.89 -20.91
CA ASP A 44 0.32 -10.30 -20.17
C ASP A 44 0.30 -10.77 -18.69
N LEU A 45 -0.90 -10.90 -18.09
CA LEU A 45 -1.10 -11.49 -16.76
C LEU A 45 -0.63 -12.95 -16.73
N ARG A 46 -0.95 -13.75 -17.76
CA ARG A 46 -0.43 -15.12 -17.89
C ARG A 46 1.09 -15.13 -17.93
N GLY A 47 1.69 -14.23 -18.72
CA GLY A 47 3.14 -14.11 -18.84
C GLY A 47 3.85 -13.75 -17.52
N ILE A 48 3.27 -12.95 -16.64
CA ILE A 48 3.87 -12.71 -15.31
C ILE A 48 3.69 -13.90 -14.36
N LEU A 49 2.59 -14.66 -14.47
CA LEU A 49 2.35 -15.86 -13.67
C LEU A 49 3.33 -16.97 -14.06
N ASP A 50 3.56 -17.18 -15.36
CA ASP A 50 4.45 -18.23 -15.87
C ASP A 50 5.93 -17.94 -15.56
N ARG A 51 6.29 -16.65 -15.45
CA ARG A 51 7.60 -16.21 -14.95
C ARG A 51 7.73 -16.25 -13.42
N GLY A 52 6.70 -16.68 -12.68
CA GLY A 52 6.71 -16.74 -11.23
C GLY A 52 6.86 -15.37 -10.55
N LEU A 53 6.33 -14.30 -11.17
CA LEU A 53 6.50 -12.94 -10.62
C LEU A 53 5.54 -12.63 -9.47
N ILE A 54 4.39 -13.29 -9.40
CA ILE A 54 3.43 -13.13 -8.29
C ILE A 54 3.91 -13.92 -7.08
N THR A 55 4.15 -13.22 -5.99
CA THR A 55 4.76 -13.77 -4.77
C THR A 55 3.73 -14.56 -3.94
N THR A 56 4.11 -15.76 -3.54
CA THR A 56 3.28 -16.69 -2.76
C THR A 56 3.42 -16.50 -1.25
N GLY A 57 2.50 -17.11 -0.50
CA GLY A 57 2.61 -17.22 0.95
C GLY A 57 3.84 -18.01 1.38
N THR A 58 4.16 -19.10 0.69
CA THR A 58 5.35 -19.93 0.95
C THR A 58 6.65 -19.13 0.83
N GLU A 59 6.85 -18.39 -0.27
CA GLU A 59 8.06 -17.59 -0.46
C GLU A 59 8.26 -16.55 0.66
N CYS A 60 7.15 -15.96 1.14
CA CYS A 60 7.17 -15.02 2.24
C CYS A 60 7.46 -15.72 3.59
N GLU A 61 6.84 -16.87 3.85
CA GLU A 61 7.07 -17.69 5.05
C GLU A 61 8.53 -18.14 5.14
N GLU A 62 9.07 -18.69 4.06
CA GLU A 62 10.47 -19.14 3.97
C GLU A 62 11.43 -17.98 4.20
N HIS A 63 11.22 -16.85 3.52
CA HIS A 63 12.09 -15.69 3.68
C HIS A 63 12.04 -15.14 5.11
N LEU A 64 10.84 -14.90 5.66
CA LEU A 64 10.70 -14.35 7.01
C LEU A 64 11.27 -15.30 8.08
N THR A 65 11.12 -16.60 7.89
CA THR A 65 11.72 -17.61 8.78
C THR A 65 13.24 -17.56 8.69
N SER A 66 13.80 -17.48 7.48
CA SER A 66 15.25 -17.45 7.27
C SER A 66 15.93 -16.26 7.93
N VAL A 67 15.27 -15.10 7.98
CA VAL A 67 15.79 -13.88 8.62
C VAL A 67 15.40 -13.72 10.09
N GLY A 68 14.60 -14.65 10.63
CA GLY A 68 14.08 -14.60 12.00
C GLY A 68 13.00 -13.55 12.24
N GLU A 69 12.38 -13.02 11.18
CA GLU A 69 11.34 -11.98 11.25
C GLU A 69 9.93 -12.53 11.03
N PHE A 70 9.69 -13.85 11.12
CA PHE A 70 8.33 -14.39 11.00
C PHE A 70 7.34 -13.74 11.97
N LYS A 71 7.72 -13.62 13.26
CA LYS A 71 6.99 -12.82 14.24
C LYS A 71 7.11 -11.32 13.91
N GLU A 72 6.01 -10.74 13.44
CA GLU A 72 5.99 -9.38 12.89
C GLU A 72 6.38 -8.29 13.88
N ALA A 73 5.91 -8.39 15.13
CA ALA A 73 6.14 -7.40 16.19
C ALA A 73 6.82 -8.06 17.40
N CYS A 74 8.13 -7.92 17.48
CA CYS A 74 8.94 -8.32 18.61
C CYS A 74 10.24 -7.49 18.67
N ALA A 75 10.99 -7.60 19.77
CA ALA A 75 12.25 -6.89 19.93
C ALA A 75 13.24 -7.17 18.78
N TYR A 76 13.28 -8.41 18.29
CA TYR A 76 14.14 -8.78 17.17
C TYR A 76 13.68 -8.12 15.85
N SER A 77 12.40 -8.14 15.50
CA SER A 77 11.90 -7.54 14.25
C SER A 77 11.91 -6.01 14.25
N ARG A 78 11.93 -5.38 15.44
CA ARG A 78 12.00 -3.92 15.64
C ARG A 78 13.43 -3.38 15.76
N ARG A 79 14.45 -4.25 15.70
CA ARG A 79 15.85 -3.81 15.68
C ARG A 79 16.12 -2.89 14.49
N GLU A 80 17.02 -1.92 14.66
CA GLU A 80 17.48 -1.13 13.54
C GLU A 80 18.25 -2.03 12.56
N MET A 81 17.88 -1.97 11.27
CA MET A 81 18.52 -2.75 10.20
C MET A 81 18.99 -1.83 9.10
N PRO A 82 20.30 -1.48 9.10
CA PRO A 82 20.94 -0.75 8.02
C PRO A 82 20.71 -1.43 6.66
N GLU A 83 20.60 -0.64 5.60
CA GLU A 83 20.24 -1.16 4.27
C GLU A 83 21.18 -2.25 3.75
N ASN A 84 22.48 -2.14 4.04
CA ASN A 84 23.50 -3.12 3.65
C ASN A 84 23.42 -4.46 4.42
N GLN A 85 22.63 -4.54 5.49
CA GLN A 85 22.40 -5.77 6.28
C GLN A 85 21.05 -6.40 5.98
N ARG A 86 20.23 -5.79 5.12
CA ARG A 86 18.91 -6.33 4.76
C ARG A 86 19.08 -7.43 3.73
N GLU A 87 18.58 -8.61 4.06
CA GLU A 87 18.50 -9.70 3.08
C GLU A 87 17.62 -9.30 1.89
N PRO A 88 18.10 -9.48 0.65
CA PRO A 88 17.34 -9.09 -0.53
C PRO A 88 16.02 -9.84 -0.67
N PHE A 89 14.94 -9.07 -0.75
CA PHE A 89 13.62 -9.56 -1.12
C PHE A 89 12.88 -8.54 -1.98
N THR A 90 12.12 -9.04 -2.97
CA THR A 90 11.18 -8.24 -3.77
C THR A 90 9.92 -9.04 -4.00
N ALA A 91 8.76 -8.39 -3.98
CA ALA A 91 7.49 -9.05 -4.17
C ALA A 91 6.58 -8.29 -5.13
N ILE A 92 5.68 -9.02 -5.79
CA ILE A 92 4.53 -8.48 -6.51
C ILE A 92 3.31 -9.29 -6.11
N ASN A 93 2.25 -8.62 -5.68
CA ASN A 93 0.90 -9.18 -5.61
C ASN A 93 -0.09 -8.31 -6.37
N VAL A 94 -1.26 -8.85 -6.69
CA VAL A 94 -2.30 -8.19 -7.47
C VAL A 94 -3.67 -8.43 -6.87
N ALA A 95 -4.48 -7.37 -6.85
CA ALA A 95 -5.87 -7.42 -6.45
C ALA A 95 -6.73 -6.60 -7.42
N PHE A 96 -7.98 -7.00 -7.60
CA PHE A 96 -8.90 -6.40 -8.56
C PHE A 96 -10.10 -5.81 -7.86
N THR A 97 -10.56 -4.65 -8.32
CA THR A 97 -11.88 -4.14 -7.93
C THR A 97 -12.97 -4.99 -8.59
N HIS A 98 -14.22 -4.85 -8.16
CA HIS A 98 -15.34 -5.52 -8.83
C HIS A 98 -15.37 -5.20 -10.34
N VAL A 99 -15.24 -3.92 -10.70
CA VAL A 99 -15.23 -3.50 -12.12
C VAL A 99 -14.02 -4.01 -12.89
N GLY A 100 -12.88 -4.23 -12.22
CA GLY A 100 -11.73 -4.88 -12.83
C GLY A 100 -11.94 -6.37 -13.07
N LEU A 101 -12.57 -7.09 -12.13
CA LEU A 101 -12.91 -8.50 -12.32
C LEU A 101 -13.83 -8.71 -13.52
N LEU A 102 -14.83 -7.83 -13.73
CA LEU A 102 -15.68 -7.85 -14.92
C LEU A 102 -14.90 -7.70 -16.25
N LYS A 103 -13.68 -7.15 -16.22
CA LYS A 103 -12.82 -7.00 -17.40
C LYS A 103 -11.91 -8.19 -17.64
N VAL A 104 -11.64 -8.99 -16.61
CA VAL A 104 -10.71 -10.13 -16.67
C VAL A 104 -11.37 -11.47 -16.49
N GLU A 105 -12.65 -11.56 -16.16
CA GLU A 105 -13.40 -12.81 -16.14
C GLU A 105 -13.55 -13.43 -17.54
N HIS A 106 -13.85 -14.72 -17.60
CA HIS A 106 -14.05 -15.42 -18.86
C HIS A 106 -15.25 -14.80 -19.62
N PRO A 107 -15.18 -14.59 -20.95
CA PRO A 107 -16.25 -13.96 -21.73
C PRO A 107 -17.63 -14.60 -21.54
N ASP A 108 -17.67 -15.92 -21.36
CA ASP A 108 -18.92 -16.66 -21.16
C ASP A 108 -19.61 -16.35 -19.82
N VAL A 109 -18.90 -15.83 -18.81
CA VAL A 109 -19.47 -15.54 -17.49
C VAL A 109 -20.57 -14.49 -17.59
N GLU A 110 -20.36 -13.44 -18.40
CA GLU A 110 -21.37 -12.40 -18.60
C GLU A 110 -22.65 -12.95 -19.25
N ALA A 111 -22.48 -13.79 -20.28
CA ALA A 111 -23.60 -14.44 -20.95
C ALA A 111 -24.35 -15.39 -20.04
N ASN A 112 -23.63 -16.25 -19.29
CA ASN A 112 -24.21 -17.20 -18.34
C ASN A 112 -24.97 -16.48 -17.22
N PHE A 113 -24.41 -15.40 -16.69
CA PHE A 113 -25.05 -14.59 -15.66
C PHE A 113 -26.33 -13.93 -16.15
N ALA A 114 -26.32 -13.37 -17.36
CA ALA A 114 -27.52 -12.76 -17.95
C ALA A 114 -28.64 -13.78 -18.21
N MET A 115 -28.28 -15.03 -18.57
CA MET A 115 -29.25 -16.12 -18.70
C MET A 115 -29.81 -16.55 -17.35
N ALA A 116 -28.95 -16.77 -16.34
CA ALA A 116 -29.39 -17.18 -15.01
C ALA A 116 -30.34 -16.16 -14.36
N LEU A 117 -30.03 -14.85 -14.43
CA LEU A 117 -30.90 -13.80 -13.92
C LEU A 117 -32.28 -13.73 -14.60
N LYS A 118 -32.36 -14.16 -15.86
CA LYS A 118 -33.63 -14.22 -16.58
C LYS A 118 -34.49 -15.40 -16.13
N ASP A 119 -33.85 -16.51 -15.79
CA ASP A 119 -34.51 -17.73 -15.32
C ASP A 119 -34.99 -17.59 -13.88
N ASP A 120 -34.15 -17.03 -13.00
CA ASP A 120 -34.49 -16.68 -11.62
C ASP A 120 -33.75 -15.38 -11.19
N PRO A 121 -34.46 -14.24 -11.09
CA PRO A 121 -33.87 -12.98 -10.63
C PRO A 121 -33.30 -13.02 -9.22
N ASP A 122 -33.72 -13.98 -8.40
CA ASP A 122 -33.24 -14.17 -7.02
C ASP A 122 -32.12 -15.23 -6.92
N GLU A 123 -31.73 -15.88 -8.04
CA GLU A 123 -30.66 -16.88 -8.03
C GLU A 123 -29.29 -16.22 -7.82
N TYR A 124 -28.52 -16.81 -6.90
CA TYR A 124 -27.18 -16.35 -6.57
C TYR A 124 -26.18 -16.83 -7.63
N CYS A 125 -25.48 -15.90 -8.30
CA CYS A 125 -24.47 -16.25 -9.31
C CYS A 125 -23.32 -17.05 -8.70
N ARG A 126 -23.12 -18.28 -9.15
CA ARG A 126 -22.01 -19.14 -8.69
C ARG A 126 -20.72 -18.93 -9.48
N ASP A 127 -20.74 -18.07 -10.49
CA ASP A 127 -19.60 -17.78 -11.36
C ASP A 127 -18.90 -16.46 -10.99
N ARG A 128 -19.55 -15.59 -10.21
CA ARG A 128 -19.02 -14.30 -9.76
C ARG A 128 -19.07 -14.15 -8.23
N ILE A 129 -18.21 -13.27 -7.72
CA ILE A 129 -18.28 -12.84 -6.32
C ILE A 129 -19.53 -11.99 -6.14
N ASN A 130 -20.33 -12.36 -5.17
CA ASN A 130 -21.59 -11.70 -4.84
C ASN A 130 -21.52 -11.08 -3.43
N GLU A 131 -20.61 -10.12 -3.26
CA GLU A 131 -20.44 -9.38 -2.00
C GLU A 131 -20.84 -7.92 -2.26
N GLY A 132 -21.94 -7.50 -1.65
CA GLY A 132 -22.60 -6.25 -2.04
C GLY A 132 -21.78 -4.99 -1.80
N LEU A 133 -20.89 -4.97 -0.79
CA LEU A 133 -20.00 -3.82 -0.56
C LEU A 133 -18.88 -3.77 -1.59
N PHE A 134 -18.30 -4.93 -1.93
CA PHE A 134 -17.28 -5.07 -2.97
C PHE A 134 -17.80 -4.62 -4.34
N GLU A 135 -19.01 -5.07 -4.72
CA GLU A 135 -19.67 -4.65 -5.96
C GLU A 135 -19.91 -3.15 -6.02
N LYS A 136 -20.50 -2.62 -4.94
CA LYS A 136 -20.80 -1.20 -4.77
C LYS A 136 -19.54 -0.33 -4.81
N GLY A 137 -18.44 -0.81 -4.23
CA GLY A 137 -17.20 -0.07 -4.09
C GLY A 137 -17.17 0.88 -2.90
N MET A 138 -15.96 1.24 -2.48
CA MET A 138 -15.77 1.99 -1.24
C MET A 138 -16.34 3.41 -1.31
N PHE A 139 -16.21 4.11 -2.44
CA PHE A 139 -16.71 5.49 -2.54
C PHE A 139 -18.22 5.54 -2.25
N ASP A 140 -19.02 4.70 -2.89
CA ASP A 140 -20.47 4.72 -2.66
C ASP A 140 -20.85 4.14 -1.28
N ASP A 141 -20.08 3.19 -0.74
CA ASP A 141 -20.26 2.70 0.63
C ASP A 141 -20.03 3.81 1.66
N LEU A 142 -18.88 4.50 1.58
CA LEU A 142 -18.45 5.43 2.62
C LEU A 142 -18.91 6.88 2.42
N VAL A 143 -19.29 7.30 1.21
CA VAL A 143 -19.78 8.68 0.96
C VAL A 143 -21.29 8.79 1.09
N TYR A 144 -22.04 7.85 0.51
CA TYR A 144 -23.51 7.92 0.51
C TYR A 144 -24.13 7.19 1.71
N GLU A 145 -23.53 6.09 2.14
CA GLU A 145 -23.98 5.33 3.32
C GLU A 145 -23.07 5.50 4.54
N GLY A 146 -21.93 6.16 4.38
CA GLY A 146 -20.93 6.39 5.42
C GLY A 146 -20.62 7.86 5.68
N ALA A 147 -19.44 8.11 6.25
CA ALA A 147 -19.04 9.42 6.77
C ALA A 147 -18.00 10.18 5.95
N ASP A 148 -17.51 9.58 4.87
CA ASP A 148 -16.46 10.20 4.08
C ASP A 148 -17.01 11.46 3.43
N ASN A 149 -16.36 12.58 3.69
CA ASN A 149 -16.72 13.87 3.12
C ASN A 149 -16.10 13.99 1.71
N PRO A 150 -16.87 13.96 0.61
CA PRO A 150 -16.30 13.91 -0.74
C PRO A 150 -15.29 15.03 -1.04
N PRO A 151 -15.50 16.31 -0.65
CA PRO A 151 -14.48 17.35 -0.72
C PRO A 151 -13.14 17.06 -0.04
N ALA A 152 -13.13 16.25 1.02
CA ALA A 152 -11.95 15.92 1.80
C ALA A 152 -11.17 14.72 1.24
N LEU A 153 -11.78 13.93 0.36
CA LEU A 153 -11.16 12.80 -0.32
C LEU A 153 -10.07 13.25 -1.29
N ASP A 154 -9.07 12.39 -1.46
CA ASP A 154 -8.08 12.53 -2.52
C ASP A 154 -8.79 12.47 -3.89
N PRO A 155 -8.42 13.34 -4.86
CA PRO A 155 -9.00 13.32 -6.20
C PRO A 155 -8.97 11.95 -6.88
N ASP A 156 -7.97 11.11 -6.60
CA ASP A 156 -7.82 9.76 -7.16
C ASP A 156 -8.91 8.78 -6.68
N PHE A 157 -9.49 9.03 -5.50
CA PHE A 157 -10.56 8.22 -4.90
C PHE A 157 -11.92 8.92 -4.88
N ARG A 158 -12.05 10.03 -5.61
CA ARG A 158 -13.26 10.83 -5.65
C ARG A 158 -13.96 10.71 -7.00
N ALA A 159 -15.28 10.56 -6.96
CA ALA A 159 -16.07 10.60 -8.18
C ALA A 159 -15.90 11.95 -8.92
N PRO A 160 -15.78 11.93 -10.26
CA PRO A 160 -15.67 13.15 -11.04
C PRO A 160 -16.96 13.97 -10.98
N PRO A 161 -16.92 15.28 -11.32
CA PRO A 161 -18.13 16.08 -11.48
C PRO A 161 -19.15 15.38 -12.39
N ASP A 162 -20.44 15.56 -12.09
CA ASP A 162 -21.59 15.00 -12.80
C ASP A 162 -21.74 13.47 -12.74
N ASN A 163 -20.90 12.74 -11.98
CA ASN A 163 -20.99 11.28 -11.89
C ASN A 163 -22.33 10.78 -11.34
N GLU A 164 -23.00 11.59 -10.52
CA GLU A 164 -24.32 11.27 -9.93
C GLU A 164 -25.41 11.09 -10.99
N THR A 165 -25.26 11.73 -12.15
CA THR A 165 -26.21 11.64 -13.28
C THR A 165 -26.00 10.39 -14.13
N LYS A 166 -24.88 9.67 -13.94
CA LYS A 166 -24.54 8.48 -14.72
C LYS A 166 -25.18 7.23 -14.12
N THR A 167 -25.60 6.32 -14.99
CA THR A 167 -26.19 5.03 -14.63
C THR A 167 -25.41 3.87 -15.25
N GLY A 168 -25.62 2.66 -14.75
CA GLY A 168 -24.95 1.45 -15.25
C GLY A 168 -23.42 1.52 -15.10
N SER A 169 -22.70 0.92 -16.06
CA SER A 169 -21.23 0.83 -16.04
C SER A 169 -20.53 2.18 -16.20
N GLU A 170 -21.17 3.18 -16.82
CA GLU A 170 -20.62 4.53 -16.99
C GLU A 170 -20.35 5.23 -15.66
N ARG A 171 -21.17 4.97 -14.63
CA ARG A 171 -21.01 5.51 -13.27
C ARG A 171 -19.69 5.10 -12.63
N TRP A 172 -19.13 3.97 -13.04
CA TRP A 172 -17.97 3.35 -12.39
C TRP A 172 -16.69 3.42 -13.21
N LYS A 173 -16.75 3.87 -14.47
CA LYS A 173 -15.58 3.97 -15.35
C LYS A 173 -14.43 4.77 -14.78
N TRP A 174 -14.69 5.72 -13.88
CA TRP A 174 -13.66 6.54 -13.24
C TRP A 174 -12.83 5.76 -12.21
N ARG A 175 -13.40 4.71 -11.60
CA ARG A 175 -12.71 3.84 -10.64
C ARG A 175 -11.56 3.09 -11.30
N VAL A 176 -10.64 2.63 -10.46
CA VAL A 176 -9.52 1.78 -10.86
C VAL A 176 -9.99 0.34 -11.06
N ASP A 177 -9.29 -0.42 -11.89
CA ASP A 177 -9.63 -1.83 -12.15
C ASP A 177 -8.88 -2.76 -11.19
N GLY A 178 -7.72 -2.35 -10.71
CA GLY A 178 -6.97 -3.12 -9.76
C GLY A 178 -5.78 -2.37 -9.20
N VAL A 179 -5.03 -3.07 -8.38
CA VAL A 179 -3.80 -2.60 -7.77
C VAL A 179 -2.76 -3.71 -7.80
N PHE A 180 -1.56 -3.37 -8.25
CA PHE A 180 -0.36 -4.16 -7.97
C PHE A 180 0.30 -3.64 -6.69
N ILE A 181 0.61 -4.55 -5.77
CA ILE A 181 1.37 -4.27 -4.55
C ILE A 181 2.79 -4.73 -4.81
N VAL A 182 3.71 -3.79 -4.95
CA VAL A 182 5.13 -4.09 -5.16
C VAL A 182 5.89 -3.75 -3.88
N ALA A 183 6.57 -4.72 -3.29
CA ALA A 183 7.34 -4.53 -2.07
C ALA A 183 8.82 -4.85 -2.27
N ALA A 184 9.69 -4.18 -1.52
CA ALA A 184 11.11 -4.47 -1.53
C ALA A 184 11.82 -4.05 -0.23
N HIS A 185 12.98 -4.65 -0.01
CA HIS A 185 13.91 -4.31 1.06
C HIS A 185 14.64 -2.95 0.87
N ASN A 186 14.76 -2.48 -0.37
CA ASN A 186 15.33 -1.16 -0.68
C ASN A 186 14.66 -0.48 -1.89
N ALA A 187 14.83 0.85 -1.97
CA ALA A 187 14.20 1.69 -2.99
C ALA A 187 14.69 1.42 -4.43
N ARG A 188 15.93 0.94 -4.61
CA ARG A 188 16.46 0.60 -5.94
C ARG A 188 15.84 -0.70 -6.47
N ALA A 189 15.74 -1.72 -5.61
CA ALA A 189 15.09 -2.98 -5.92
C ALA A 189 13.60 -2.79 -6.22
N LEU A 190 12.92 -1.93 -5.44
CA LEU A 190 11.53 -1.55 -5.69
C LEU A 190 11.34 -0.98 -7.10
N ARG A 191 12.13 0.04 -7.47
CA ARG A 191 12.04 0.67 -8.80
C ARG A 191 12.28 -0.31 -9.95
N ARG A 192 13.27 -1.20 -9.82
CA ARG A 192 13.50 -2.24 -10.82
C ARG A 192 12.33 -3.21 -10.95
N LYS A 193 11.74 -3.61 -9.82
CA LYS A 193 10.59 -4.52 -9.83
C LYS A 193 9.35 -3.87 -10.44
N ILE A 194 9.15 -2.57 -10.22
CA ILE A 194 8.12 -1.77 -10.89
C ILE A 194 8.37 -1.71 -12.40
N ALA A 195 9.60 -1.43 -12.85
CA ALA A 195 9.93 -1.41 -14.27
C ALA A 195 9.67 -2.75 -14.96
N ILE A 196 10.07 -3.88 -14.33
CA ILE A 196 9.78 -5.22 -14.84
C ILE A 196 8.27 -5.45 -15.02
N LEU A 197 7.46 -4.92 -14.10
CA LEU A 197 6.00 -5.01 -14.17
C LEU A 197 5.44 -4.11 -15.28
N GLU A 198 5.91 -2.86 -15.38
CA GLU A 198 5.48 -1.94 -16.44
C GLU A 198 5.82 -2.49 -17.84
N ASP A 199 7.02 -3.06 -18.01
CA ASP A 199 7.46 -3.74 -19.23
C ASP A 199 6.58 -4.95 -19.55
N ALA A 200 6.22 -5.74 -18.53
CA ALA A 200 5.40 -6.93 -18.72
C ALA A 200 4.00 -6.64 -19.29
N PHE A 201 3.48 -5.44 -19.05
CA PHE A 201 2.17 -5.00 -19.56
C PHE A 201 2.28 -3.93 -20.66
N ASN A 202 3.50 -3.65 -21.13
CA ASN A 202 3.82 -2.62 -22.13
C ASN A 202 3.21 -1.26 -21.77
N VAL A 203 3.31 -0.86 -20.50
CA VAL A 203 2.75 0.40 -19.99
C VAL A 203 3.38 1.58 -20.73
N GLY A 204 2.55 2.46 -21.31
CA GLY A 204 3.00 3.61 -22.09
C GLY A 204 3.22 3.34 -23.58
N ASP A 205 3.18 2.07 -24.01
CA ASP A 205 3.18 1.69 -25.42
C ASP A 205 1.76 1.71 -26.00
N VAL A 206 1.64 1.92 -27.32
CA VAL A 206 0.39 1.77 -28.08
C VAL A 206 -0.20 0.36 -27.94
N LYS A 207 0.65 -0.64 -27.75
CA LYS A 207 0.30 -2.06 -27.50
C LYS A 207 0.05 -2.38 -26.02
N GLY A 208 0.09 -1.38 -25.14
CA GLY A 208 -0.14 -1.54 -23.70
C GLY A 208 -1.51 -2.11 -23.36
N SER A 209 -1.54 -3.10 -22.48
CA SER A 209 -2.79 -3.74 -22.03
C SER A 209 -3.41 -3.10 -20.79
N MET A 210 -2.62 -2.31 -20.07
CA MET A 210 -3.07 -1.43 -19.01
C MET A 210 -2.29 -0.13 -19.00
N ARG A 211 -2.80 0.84 -18.24
CA ARG A 211 -2.07 2.04 -17.83
C ARG A 211 -2.09 2.17 -16.32
N ILE A 212 -1.04 2.76 -15.75
CA ILE A 212 -1.06 3.18 -14.36
C ILE A 212 -2.01 4.39 -14.25
N ALA A 213 -2.97 4.31 -13.34
CA ALA A 213 -3.90 5.39 -13.04
C ALA A 213 -3.24 6.39 -12.10
N PHE A 214 -2.69 5.88 -10.99
CA PHE A 214 -1.94 6.65 -10.00
C PHE A 214 -1.17 5.68 -9.10
N ARG A 215 -0.29 6.25 -8.27
CA ARG A 215 0.65 5.52 -7.42
C ARG A 215 0.57 6.01 -5.97
N ARG A 216 0.80 5.12 -5.01
CA ARG A 216 0.97 5.44 -3.58
C ARG A 216 2.22 4.75 -3.03
N ASP A 217 3.16 5.55 -2.53
CA ASP A 217 4.48 5.10 -2.07
C ASP A 217 4.60 5.08 -0.55
N GLY A 218 4.68 3.88 0.00
CA GLY A 218 4.89 3.61 1.40
C GLY A 218 6.35 3.29 1.72
N ARG A 219 6.74 3.63 2.94
CA ARG A 219 8.02 3.25 3.52
C ARG A 219 7.88 3.06 5.02
N VAL A 220 8.63 2.12 5.57
CA VAL A 220 8.78 1.97 7.02
C VAL A 220 9.53 3.18 7.58
N ARG A 221 9.10 3.69 8.75
CA ARG A 221 9.77 4.80 9.45
C ARG A 221 11.20 4.40 9.88
N PRO A 222 12.15 5.35 9.92
CA PRO A 222 13.57 5.07 10.16
C PRO A 222 13.90 4.81 11.65
N GLY A 223 15.05 4.19 11.90
CA GLY A 223 15.64 4.10 13.24
C GLY A 223 14.71 3.47 14.30
N ALA A 224 14.62 4.12 15.47
CA ALA A 224 13.79 3.69 16.60
C ALA A 224 12.27 3.78 16.37
N ASP A 225 11.86 4.32 15.23
CA ASP A 225 10.47 4.39 14.79
C ASP A 225 10.10 3.26 13.82
N ARG A 226 11.03 2.35 13.51
CA ARG A 226 10.74 1.15 12.70
C ARG A 226 9.60 0.37 13.34
N GLY A 227 8.49 0.22 12.62
CA GLY A 227 7.31 -0.51 13.08
C GLY A 227 6.27 0.33 13.84
N LYS A 228 6.52 1.63 13.98
CA LYS A 228 5.56 2.59 14.52
C LYS A 228 4.85 3.35 13.41
N GLU A 229 3.62 3.76 13.68
CA GLU A 229 2.91 4.73 12.85
C GLU A 229 3.32 6.18 13.21
N HIS A 230 2.78 7.21 12.54
CA HIS A 230 3.29 8.59 12.68
C HIS A 230 2.91 9.29 13.99
N PHE A 231 1.87 8.86 14.71
CA PHE A 231 1.66 9.31 16.10
C PHE A 231 2.69 8.69 17.08
N GLY A 232 3.47 7.71 16.62
CA GLY A 232 4.58 7.11 17.35
C GLY A 232 4.21 5.86 18.16
N TYR A 233 3.10 5.19 17.87
CA TYR A 233 2.70 3.94 18.51
C TYR A 233 3.19 2.72 17.73
N GLU A 234 3.71 1.71 18.43
CA GLU A 234 4.01 0.40 17.84
C GLU A 234 2.77 -0.22 17.21
N ASP A 235 2.92 -0.63 15.96
CA ASP A 235 1.85 -1.24 15.18
C ASP A 235 2.10 -2.73 14.92
N HIS A 236 1.07 -3.42 14.43
CA HIS A 236 1.04 -4.84 14.06
C HIS A 236 1.30 -5.83 15.21
N ILE A 237 1.23 -5.39 16.47
CA ILE A 237 1.36 -6.27 17.65
C ILE A 237 0.26 -7.34 17.68
N SER A 238 -0.99 -6.92 17.50
CA SER A 238 -2.15 -7.82 17.56
C SER A 238 -2.67 -8.06 16.15
N GLN A 239 -2.41 -9.27 15.64
CA GLN A 239 -3.00 -9.85 14.44
C GLN A 239 -3.76 -11.12 14.87
N PRO A 240 -4.89 -11.47 14.24
CA PRO A 240 -5.50 -12.78 14.46
C PRO A 240 -4.51 -13.87 14.05
N ARG A 241 -4.21 -14.80 14.97
CA ARG A 241 -3.55 -16.06 14.61
C ARG A 241 -4.54 -16.93 13.86
N ILE A 242 -4.11 -17.59 12.80
CA ILE A 242 -4.97 -18.40 11.95
C ILE A 242 -4.71 -19.87 12.27
N ASP A 243 -5.78 -20.60 12.57
CA ASP A 243 -5.69 -22.03 12.88
C ASP A 243 -5.09 -22.81 11.69
N GLY A 244 -4.19 -23.73 12.00
CA GLY A 244 -3.40 -24.49 11.02
C GLY A 244 -2.22 -23.74 10.38
N LEU A 245 -2.21 -22.41 10.35
CA LEU A 245 -1.12 -21.62 9.73
C LEU A 245 -0.11 -21.11 10.76
N ASP A 246 -0.61 -20.50 11.84
CA ASP A 246 0.24 -19.90 12.87
C ASP A 246 0.47 -20.89 14.03
N ASP A 247 1.50 -20.63 14.84
CA ASP A 247 1.66 -21.35 16.10
C ASP A 247 0.42 -21.15 17.00
N PRO A 248 0.01 -22.19 17.75
CA PRO A 248 -1.07 -22.05 18.71
C PRO A 248 -0.85 -20.86 19.65
N PRO A 249 -1.91 -20.11 19.99
CA PRO A 249 -1.81 -18.98 20.90
C PRO A 249 -1.27 -19.41 22.26
N GLU A 250 -0.42 -18.57 22.85
CA GLU A 250 0.06 -18.82 24.22
C GLU A 250 -1.06 -18.59 25.24
N LYS A 251 -0.88 -19.13 26.46
CA LYS A 251 -1.82 -18.89 27.56
C LYS A 251 -2.07 -17.40 27.77
N GLY A 252 -3.33 -17.01 27.66
CA GLY A 252 -3.82 -15.65 27.83
C GLY A 252 -3.82 -14.79 26.57
N GLU A 253 -3.32 -15.28 25.43
CA GLU A 253 -3.52 -14.64 24.13
C GLU A 253 -4.92 -14.93 23.56
N PRO A 254 -5.43 -14.10 22.63
CA PRO A 254 -6.65 -14.42 21.89
C PRO A 254 -6.53 -15.76 21.15
N GLN A 255 -7.64 -16.51 21.10
CA GLN A 255 -7.70 -17.76 20.34
C GLN A 255 -7.40 -17.55 18.86
N ALA A 256 -6.88 -18.60 18.22
CA ALA A 256 -6.74 -18.62 16.77
C ALA A 256 -8.12 -18.59 16.12
N CYS A 257 -8.25 -17.80 15.05
CA CYS A 257 -9.46 -17.75 14.25
C CYS A 257 -9.44 -18.87 13.20
N LEU A 258 -10.63 -19.26 12.75
CA LEU A 258 -10.76 -20.17 11.63
C LEU A 258 -10.19 -19.52 10.34
N PRO A 259 -9.56 -20.29 9.44
CA PRO A 259 -8.96 -19.76 8.22
C PRO A 259 -10.00 -19.07 7.32
N GLY A 260 -11.25 -19.53 7.35
CA GLY A 260 -12.37 -18.95 6.60
C GLY A 260 -12.78 -17.54 7.01
N TYR A 261 -12.24 -16.96 8.09
CA TYR A 261 -12.44 -15.53 8.39
C TYR A 261 -11.53 -14.62 7.56
N ILE A 262 -10.45 -15.19 6.99
CA ILE A 262 -9.49 -14.48 6.15
C ILE A 262 -9.60 -14.91 4.69
N PHE A 263 -9.71 -16.22 4.45
CA PHE A 263 -9.69 -16.83 3.13
C PHE A 263 -11.08 -17.32 2.73
N CYS A 264 -11.56 -16.90 1.56
CA CYS A 264 -12.85 -17.35 1.03
C CYS A 264 -12.83 -18.87 0.76
N GLY A 265 -13.99 -19.52 0.88
CA GLY A 265 -14.20 -20.93 0.57
C GLY A 265 -13.71 -21.94 1.62
N LEU A 266 -13.11 -21.46 2.73
CA LEU A 266 -12.58 -22.31 3.81
C LEU A 266 -13.51 -22.39 5.03
N ASN A 267 -13.19 -23.26 5.97
CA ASN A 267 -13.97 -23.40 7.20
C ASN A 267 -14.04 -22.07 7.98
N GLY A 268 -15.25 -21.63 8.33
CA GLY A 268 -15.52 -20.33 8.95
C GLY A 268 -16.02 -19.25 7.99
N ASP A 269 -15.84 -19.39 6.67
CA ASP A 269 -16.35 -18.39 5.71
C ASP A 269 -17.90 -18.42 5.67
N PRO A 270 -18.59 -17.31 6.01
CA PRO A 270 -20.06 -17.25 5.98
C PRO A 270 -20.64 -17.47 4.58
N ASN A 271 -19.86 -17.16 3.54
CA ASN A 271 -20.25 -17.30 2.14
C ASN A 271 -19.67 -18.56 1.47
N ARG A 272 -19.10 -19.50 2.23
CA ARG A 272 -18.44 -20.72 1.71
C ARG A 272 -19.26 -21.49 0.68
N ARG A 273 -20.59 -21.54 0.86
CA ARG A 273 -21.52 -22.29 -0.03
C ARG A 273 -22.11 -21.45 -1.16
N ARG A 274 -21.95 -20.14 -1.10
CA ARG A 274 -22.59 -19.17 -1.99
C ARG A 274 -21.59 -18.56 -2.97
N GLY A 275 -20.35 -18.35 -2.54
CA GLY A 275 -19.29 -17.81 -3.38
C GLY A 275 -18.86 -18.76 -4.52
N PRO A 276 -18.24 -18.20 -5.58
CA PRO A 276 -17.77 -18.98 -6.70
C PRO A 276 -16.59 -19.87 -6.30
N LYS A 277 -16.49 -21.08 -6.87
CA LYS A 277 -15.46 -22.06 -6.49
C LYS A 277 -14.04 -21.52 -6.67
N TRP A 278 -13.82 -20.68 -7.68
CA TRP A 278 -12.51 -20.09 -7.96
C TRP A 278 -12.08 -19.06 -6.91
N ALA A 279 -13.00 -18.47 -6.14
CA ALA A 279 -12.65 -17.50 -5.11
C ALA A 279 -12.01 -18.16 -3.88
N LYS A 280 -12.01 -19.50 -3.80
CA LYS A 280 -11.33 -20.25 -2.74
C LYS A 280 -9.89 -19.77 -2.58
N GLU A 281 -9.48 -19.56 -1.33
CA GLU A 281 -8.13 -19.08 -0.94
C GLU A 281 -7.79 -17.65 -1.41
N GLY A 282 -8.73 -16.94 -2.02
CA GLY A 282 -8.66 -15.50 -2.17
C GLY A 282 -9.13 -14.77 -0.90
N SER A 283 -8.91 -13.46 -0.86
CA SER A 283 -9.31 -12.61 0.26
C SER A 283 -9.66 -11.20 -0.22
N PHE A 284 -10.63 -10.56 0.42
CA PHE A 284 -10.94 -9.16 0.15
C PHE A 284 -9.87 -8.27 0.77
N LEU A 285 -9.30 -7.39 -0.03
CA LEU A 285 -8.36 -6.35 0.37
C LEU A 285 -9.09 -5.02 0.47
N VAL A 286 -9.01 -4.39 1.62
CA VAL A 286 -9.40 -2.99 1.81
C VAL A 286 -8.15 -2.14 1.74
N PHE A 287 -8.16 -1.06 0.96
CA PHE A 287 -7.13 -0.03 0.98
C PHE A 287 -7.73 1.30 1.44
N ARG A 288 -7.07 2.00 2.38
CA ARG A 288 -7.43 3.36 2.81
C ARG A 288 -6.18 4.23 2.91
N GLN A 289 -6.26 5.46 2.42
CA GLN A 289 -5.27 6.49 2.74
C GLN A 289 -5.74 7.28 3.97
N LEU A 290 -4.93 7.24 5.03
CA LEU A 290 -5.19 7.90 6.30
C LEU A 290 -4.08 8.93 6.55
N ASP A 291 -4.36 10.20 6.27
CA ASP A 291 -3.44 11.30 6.53
C ASP A 291 -3.48 11.65 8.03
N GLN A 292 -2.32 11.78 8.68
CA GLN A 292 -2.19 11.94 10.13
C GLN A 292 -1.66 13.33 10.50
N LYS A 293 -2.43 14.06 11.31
CA LYS A 293 -2.10 15.39 11.84
C LYS A 293 -1.38 15.29 13.18
N VAL A 294 -0.12 14.87 13.14
CA VAL A 294 0.67 14.53 14.33
C VAL A 294 0.86 15.72 15.27
N PRO A 295 1.29 16.93 14.81
CA PRO A 295 1.46 18.07 15.71
C PRO A 295 0.16 18.49 16.41
N GLU A 296 -0.97 18.40 15.72
CA GLU A 296 -2.30 18.70 16.25
C GLU A 296 -2.72 17.70 17.32
N PHE A 297 -2.43 16.40 17.12
CA PHE A 297 -2.67 15.37 18.12
C PHE A 297 -1.85 15.62 19.39
N GLU A 298 -0.54 15.84 19.27
CA GLU A 298 0.33 16.14 20.41
C GLU A 298 -0.12 17.40 21.16
N THR A 299 -0.51 18.45 20.43
CA THR A 299 -1.04 19.69 21.02
C THR A 299 -2.33 19.44 21.79
N PHE A 300 -3.22 18.59 21.26
CA PHE A 300 -4.44 18.19 21.96
C PHE A 300 -4.11 17.47 23.27
N LEU A 301 -3.16 16.53 23.25
CA LEU A 301 -2.76 15.79 24.46
C LEU A 301 -2.20 16.73 25.53
N GLU A 302 -1.30 17.64 25.15
CA GLU A 302 -0.75 18.65 26.05
C GLU A 302 -1.84 19.53 26.65
N LYS A 303 -2.70 20.08 25.80
CA LYS A 303 -3.80 20.96 26.21
C LYS A 303 -4.75 20.23 27.17
N LYS A 304 -5.20 19.02 26.83
CA LYS A 304 -6.14 18.28 27.66
C LYS A 304 -5.54 17.75 28.96
N ALA A 305 -4.25 17.47 29.02
CA ALA A 305 -3.62 17.04 30.27
C ALA A 305 -3.26 18.21 31.20
N TRP A 306 -2.74 19.31 30.65
CA TRP A 306 -2.08 20.35 31.44
C TRP A 306 -2.87 21.65 31.60
N ASP A 307 -3.82 21.96 30.73
CA ASP A 307 -4.57 23.22 30.84
C ASP A 307 -5.40 23.26 32.14
N PRO A 308 -5.30 24.33 32.95
CA PRO A 308 -6.01 24.42 34.22
C PRO A 308 -7.52 24.69 34.07
N VAL A 309 -7.95 25.20 32.91
CA VAL A 309 -9.34 25.59 32.63
C VAL A 309 -10.01 24.58 31.70
N GLU A 310 -9.35 24.22 30.60
CA GLU A 310 -9.89 23.34 29.55
C GLU A 310 -9.38 21.90 29.62
N GLY A 311 -8.47 21.62 30.56
CA GLY A 311 -7.93 20.29 30.78
C GLY A 311 -8.94 19.34 31.40
N ILE A 312 -8.66 18.04 31.28
CA ILE A 312 -9.47 16.99 31.86
C ILE A 312 -9.46 17.15 33.39
N PRO A 313 -10.64 17.24 34.03
CA PRO A 313 -10.71 17.40 35.48
C PRO A 313 -10.32 16.10 36.21
N GLY A 314 -10.00 16.23 37.50
CA GLY A 314 -9.51 15.13 38.32
C GLY A 314 -7.99 15.00 38.29
N THR A 315 -7.50 13.83 38.69
CA THR A 315 -6.06 13.57 38.95
C THR A 315 -5.44 12.63 37.93
N ASN A 316 -6.24 11.93 37.10
CA ASN A 316 -5.75 10.81 36.29
C ASN A 316 -4.63 11.19 35.30
N TYR A 317 -4.70 12.39 34.74
CA TYR A 317 -3.76 12.91 33.73
C TYR A 317 -2.97 14.13 34.22
N LYS A 318 -2.98 14.43 35.52
CA LYS A 318 -2.20 15.54 36.08
C LYS A 318 -0.73 15.15 36.21
N GLY A 319 0.17 16.11 36.01
CA GLY A 319 1.61 15.93 36.15
C GLY A 319 2.36 15.79 34.82
N PRO A 320 3.69 15.60 34.88
CA PRO A 320 4.58 15.69 33.72
C PRO A 320 4.35 14.60 32.66
N HIS A 321 3.78 13.45 33.04
CA HIS A 321 3.49 12.33 32.13
C HIS A 321 2.04 12.29 31.64
N GLY A 322 1.24 13.31 31.98
CA GLY A 322 -0.19 13.40 31.66
C GLY A 322 -0.52 13.21 30.17
N PRO A 323 0.12 13.95 29.24
CA PRO A 323 -0.14 13.82 27.80
C PRO A 323 0.17 12.42 27.27
N ALA A 324 1.29 11.83 27.68
CA ALA A 324 1.68 10.48 27.28
C ALA A 324 0.67 9.44 27.78
N LYS A 325 0.23 9.56 29.04
CA LYS A 325 -0.81 8.68 29.61
C LYS A 325 -2.14 8.87 28.88
N LEU A 326 -2.56 10.10 28.58
CA LEU A 326 -3.78 10.37 27.85
C LEU A 326 -3.73 9.74 26.46
N GLY A 327 -2.66 9.95 25.70
CA GLY A 327 -2.48 9.33 24.39
C GLY A 327 -2.53 7.80 24.47
N ALA A 328 -1.85 7.23 25.45
CA ALA A 328 -1.88 5.79 25.70
C ALA A 328 -3.29 5.28 26.02
N HIS A 329 -4.09 6.03 26.78
CA HIS A 329 -5.47 5.70 27.11
C HIS A 329 -6.43 5.86 25.91
N LEU A 330 -6.18 6.83 25.02
CA LEU A 330 -6.93 6.97 23.76
C LEU A 330 -6.64 5.80 22.79
N MET A 331 -5.37 5.38 22.70
CA MET A 331 -4.96 4.26 21.84
C MET A 331 -5.29 2.90 22.47
N GLY A 332 -5.17 2.80 23.80
CA GLY A 332 -5.18 1.58 24.61
C GLY A 332 -3.83 0.86 24.69
N ARG A 333 -2.77 1.46 24.14
CA ARG A 333 -1.36 1.07 24.27
C ARG A 333 -0.49 2.31 24.41
N TRP A 334 0.60 2.22 25.17
CA TRP A 334 1.66 3.22 25.17
C TRP A 334 2.39 3.26 23.82
N LYS A 335 3.14 4.33 23.54
CA LYS A 335 3.92 4.45 22.31
C LYS A 335 4.94 3.32 22.11
N SER A 336 5.44 2.75 23.20
CA SER A 336 6.29 1.54 23.21
C SER A 336 5.57 0.26 22.75
N GLY A 337 4.24 0.26 22.68
CA GLY A 337 3.41 -0.91 22.45
C GLY A 337 2.78 -1.50 23.72
N THR A 338 3.24 -1.12 24.91
CA THR A 338 2.76 -1.68 26.19
C THR A 338 1.25 -1.52 26.34
N PRO A 339 0.48 -2.59 26.63
CA PRO A 339 -0.96 -2.47 26.80
C PRO A 339 -1.32 -1.75 28.09
N VAL A 340 -2.14 -0.70 27.99
CA VAL A 340 -2.58 0.08 29.16
C VAL A 340 -3.39 -0.78 30.14
N ALA A 341 -4.04 -1.83 29.64
CA ALA A 341 -4.72 -2.83 30.49
C ALA A 341 -3.79 -3.52 31.51
N ARG A 342 -2.47 -3.52 31.28
CA ARG A 342 -1.45 -4.08 32.18
C ARG A 342 -0.56 -3.03 32.84
N ALA A 343 -0.32 -1.89 32.18
CA ALA A 343 0.46 -0.78 32.73
C ALA A 343 -0.36 0.51 32.63
N ILE A 344 -1.16 0.79 33.66
CA ILE A 344 -2.23 1.81 33.61
C ILE A 344 -1.66 3.23 33.70
N ASP A 345 -0.70 3.44 34.60
CA ASP A 345 -0.22 4.77 34.99
C ASP A 345 1.07 5.19 34.29
N HIS A 346 1.93 4.23 33.97
CA HIS A 346 3.24 4.46 33.37
C HIS A 346 3.55 3.40 32.33
N ASP A 347 4.34 3.78 31.32
CA ASP A 347 4.84 2.84 30.33
C ASP A 347 5.82 1.83 30.98
N ASP A 348 5.77 0.59 30.49
CA ASP A 348 6.71 -0.47 30.85
C ASP A 348 7.17 -1.18 29.57
N PRO A 349 8.26 -0.71 28.93
CA PRO A 349 8.75 -1.28 27.68
C PRO A 349 9.05 -2.79 27.71
N ALA A 350 9.18 -3.42 28.89
CA ALA A 350 9.28 -4.88 28.99
C ALA A 350 8.01 -5.60 28.51
N LEU A 351 6.88 -4.89 28.46
CA LEU A 351 5.57 -5.35 28.00
C LEU A 351 5.21 -4.84 26.60
N ALA A 352 6.15 -4.22 25.87
CA ALA A 352 5.93 -3.60 24.56
C ALA A 352 5.13 -4.46 23.57
N PHE A 353 5.44 -5.76 23.48
CA PHE A 353 4.80 -6.69 22.54
C PHE A 353 3.79 -7.61 23.22
N ASP A 354 3.42 -7.32 24.47
CA ASP A 354 2.51 -8.18 25.20
C ASP A 354 1.08 -8.08 24.64
N ASN A 355 0.47 -9.24 24.48
CA ASN A 355 -0.91 -9.38 24.02
C ASN A 355 -1.77 -10.24 24.96
N LYS A 356 -1.25 -10.60 26.14
CA LYS A 356 -1.84 -11.53 27.10
C LYS A 356 -2.82 -10.84 28.06
N PHE A 357 -3.88 -10.28 27.50
CA PHE A 357 -4.94 -9.58 28.25
C PHE A 357 -6.28 -9.67 27.52
N ASP A 358 -7.39 -9.41 28.21
CA ASP A 358 -8.73 -9.50 27.61
C ASP A 358 -9.71 -8.41 28.09
N PHE A 359 -9.19 -7.39 28.77
CA PHE A 359 -9.94 -6.25 29.33
C PHE A 359 -10.87 -6.56 30.51
N ARG A 360 -10.75 -7.73 31.16
CA ARG A 360 -11.42 -7.96 32.44
C ARG A 360 -10.81 -7.10 33.58
N PRO A 361 -11.61 -6.66 34.57
CA PRO A 361 -13.08 -6.74 34.63
C PRO A 361 -13.80 -5.94 33.54
N LYS A 362 -14.86 -6.53 32.97
CA LYS A 362 -15.51 -6.01 31.75
C LYS A 362 -16.21 -4.67 31.96
N LYS A 363 -16.77 -4.36 33.13
CA LYS A 363 -17.46 -3.07 33.35
C LYS A 363 -16.56 -2.01 33.98
N SER A 364 -15.26 -2.26 34.11
CA SER A 364 -14.30 -1.28 34.61
C SER A 364 -13.68 -0.45 33.48
N ILE A 365 -13.84 0.87 33.59
CA ILE A 365 -13.19 1.86 32.72
C ILE A 365 -11.81 2.29 33.23
N THR A 366 -11.47 1.95 34.48
CA THR A 366 -10.31 2.49 35.20
C THR A 366 -8.96 2.08 34.61
N ARG A 367 -8.87 0.89 34.00
CA ARG A 367 -7.64 0.39 33.39
C ARG A 367 -7.46 0.92 31.97
N CYS A 368 -8.40 0.57 31.10
CA CYS A 368 -8.39 0.94 29.69
C CYS A 368 -9.77 1.52 29.33
N PRO A 369 -9.86 2.74 28.78
CA PRO A 369 -11.15 3.29 28.35
C PRO A 369 -11.87 2.37 27.36
N PHE A 370 -13.19 2.25 27.49
CA PHE A 370 -14.00 1.41 26.62
C PHE A 370 -13.89 1.80 25.15
N ALA A 371 -13.76 3.10 24.88
CA ALA A 371 -13.62 3.61 23.53
C ALA A 371 -12.17 3.75 23.05
N ALA A 372 -11.17 3.26 23.82
CA ALA A 372 -9.79 3.21 23.35
C ALA A 372 -9.68 2.42 22.04
N HIS A 373 -8.83 2.87 21.11
CA HIS A 373 -8.75 2.34 19.75
C HIS A 373 -8.66 0.80 19.71
N VAL A 374 -7.68 0.22 20.40
CA VAL A 374 -7.50 -1.26 20.39
C VAL A 374 -8.65 -2.01 21.07
N ARG A 375 -9.39 -1.39 22.01
CA ARG A 375 -10.54 -1.99 22.71
C ARG A 375 -11.81 -1.91 21.86
N LYS A 376 -11.98 -0.84 21.06
CA LYS A 376 -13.01 -0.74 20.03
C LYS A 376 -12.79 -1.77 18.92
N MET A 377 -11.56 -1.85 18.39
CA MET A 377 -11.23 -2.70 17.23
C MET A 377 -11.14 -4.18 17.58
N ARG A 378 -10.85 -4.52 18.83
CA ARG A 378 -10.88 -5.90 19.32
C ARG A 378 -11.39 -5.90 20.78
N PRO A 379 -12.71 -6.03 21.02
CA PRO A 379 -13.31 -5.92 22.35
C PRO A 379 -12.93 -7.04 23.34
N ARG A 380 -12.42 -8.18 22.85
CA ARG A 380 -12.00 -9.33 23.66
C ARG A 380 -13.12 -9.79 24.60
N ALA A 381 -12.93 -9.74 25.93
CA ALA A 381 -13.94 -10.19 26.87
C ALA A 381 -15.21 -9.32 26.86
N ASP A 382 -15.16 -8.07 26.39
CA ASP A 382 -16.33 -7.18 26.38
C ASP A 382 -17.51 -7.70 25.54
N LYS A 383 -17.25 -8.59 24.57
CA LYS A 383 -18.28 -9.23 23.74
C LYS A 383 -18.71 -10.61 24.23
N LYS A 384 -18.06 -11.18 25.24
CA LYS A 384 -18.32 -12.55 25.71
C LYS A 384 -19.26 -12.50 26.90
N HIS A 385 -20.48 -13.03 26.79
CA HIS A 385 -21.44 -12.99 27.90
C HIS A 385 -20.96 -13.82 29.12
N ASP A 386 -20.36 -14.99 28.89
CA ASP A 386 -20.11 -15.97 29.96
C ASP A 386 -18.72 -15.89 30.62
N ILE A 387 -17.78 -15.08 30.09
CA ILE A 387 -16.37 -15.11 30.57
C ILE A 387 -16.03 -13.94 31.50
N GLY A 388 -16.14 -14.10 32.82
CA GLY A 388 -15.71 -13.09 33.82
C GLY A 388 -16.82 -12.15 34.29
N GLY A 389 -16.74 -11.76 35.57
CA GLY A 389 -17.78 -11.03 36.29
C GLY A 389 -17.94 -9.55 35.93
N GLU A 390 -19.10 -8.99 36.32
CA GLU A 390 -19.50 -7.61 36.03
C GLU A 390 -18.76 -6.58 36.91
N ASP A 391 -18.60 -6.86 38.20
CA ASP A 391 -17.91 -6.03 39.19
C ASP A 391 -16.73 -6.76 39.85
N ASP A 392 -16.31 -7.88 39.27
CA ASP A 392 -15.34 -8.77 39.87
C ASP A 392 -13.92 -8.25 39.65
N ASP A 393 -13.28 -7.71 40.68
CA ASP A 393 -11.84 -7.42 40.68
C ASP A 393 -10.98 -8.70 40.58
N SER A 394 -11.60 -9.89 40.46
CA SER A 394 -10.87 -11.14 40.27
C SER A 394 -9.94 -11.07 39.06
N LEU A 395 -8.69 -11.38 39.35
CA LEU A 395 -7.65 -11.63 38.36
C LEU A 395 -7.65 -13.11 37.98
N GLU A 396 -8.82 -13.76 37.97
CA GLU A 396 -8.88 -15.18 37.66
C GLU A 396 -8.20 -15.43 36.31
N PRO A 397 -7.21 -16.34 36.28
CA PRO A 397 -6.46 -16.62 35.08
C PRO A 397 -7.41 -16.90 33.92
N LEU A 398 -7.06 -16.42 32.74
CA LEU A 398 -7.77 -16.80 31.53
C LEU A 398 -7.84 -18.33 31.44
N PRO A 399 -9.03 -18.93 31.21
CA PRO A 399 -9.13 -20.36 30.97
C PRO A 399 -8.25 -20.72 29.79
N GLU A 400 -7.59 -21.87 29.87
CA GLU A 400 -6.67 -22.29 28.80
C GLU A 400 -7.46 -22.65 27.55
N PRO A 401 -6.93 -22.36 26.34
CA PRO A 401 -7.48 -22.89 25.09
C PRO A 401 -7.79 -24.39 25.17
N GLY A 402 -8.98 -24.82 24.75
CA GLY A 402 -9.32 -26.24 24.68
C GLY A 402 -9.91 -26.84 25.96
N ASN A 403 -9.99 -26.09 27.07
CA ASN A 403 -10.44 -26.63 28.36
C ASN A 403 -11.97 -26.59 28.55
N ASP A 404 -12.69 -25.80 27.76
CA ASP A 404 -14.14 -25.65 27.87
C ASP A 404 -14.73 -25.36 26.47
N GLU A 405 -15.51 -26.30 25.96
CA GLU A 405 -16.09 -26.25 24.61
C GLU A 405 -17.02 -25.05 24.42
N ALA A 406 -17.77 -24.62 25.44
CA ALA A 406 -18.67 -23.47 25.35
C ALA A 406 -17.89 -22.15 25.34
N ILE A 407 -16.78 -22.08 26.09
CA ILE A 407 -15.83 -20.96 26.03
C ILE A 407 -15.13 -20.91 24.67
N ASP A 408 -14.74 -22.06 24.12
CA ASP A 408 -14.09 -22.13 22.81
C ASP A 408 -15.07 -21.81 21.67
N GLU A 409 -16.33 -22.22 21.76
CA GLU A 409 -17.40 -21.86 20.82
C GLU A 409 -17.67 -20.34 20.84
N GLY A 410 -17.87 -19.74 22.02
CA GLY A 410 -18.03 -18.28 22.14
C GLY A 410 -16.79 -17.47 21.75
N GLN A 411 -15.60 -18.08 21.70
CA GLN A 411 -14.39 -17.47 21.15
C GLN A 411 -14.24 -17.64 19.64
N ARG A 412 -14.78 -18.73 19.09
CA ARG A 412 -14.89 -18.95 17.64
C ARG A 412 -15.96 -18.04 17.03
N GLU A 413 -17.05 -17.73 17.73
CA GLU A 413 -18.13 -16.87 17.22
C GLU A 413 -17.74 -15.40 16.92
N ASP A 414 -16.58 -14.93 17.36
CA ASP A 414 -16.11 -13.56 17.08
C ASP A 414 -15.45 -13.48 15.68
N ALA A 415 -16.29 -13.58 14.65
CA ALA A 415 -15.89 -13.56 13.24
C ALA A 415 -15.36 -12.20 12.74
N SER A 416 -15.51 -11.15 13.54
CA SER A 416 -15.07 -9.78 13.19
C SER A 416 -13.57 -9.60 13.44
N VAL A 417 -12.77 -10.23 12.58
CA VAL A 417 -11.30 -10.12 12.56
C VAL A 417 -10.81 -9.66 11.20
N ILE A 418 -9.67 -8.96 11.20
CA ILE A 418 -8.98 -8.53 9.99
C ILE A 418 -7.47 -8.76 10.16
N LEU A 419 -6.77 -9.13 9.09
CA LEU A 419 -5.31 -9.10 9.04
C LEU A 419 -4.86 -7.75 8.50
N ARG A 420 -4.09 -6.98 9.27
CA ARG A 420 -3.60 -5.66 8.85
C ARG A 420 -2.22 -5.76 8.23
N ARG A 421 -2.00 -5.02 7.14
CA ARG A 421 -0.77 -5.03 6.33
C ARG A 421 -0.32 -3.62 5.94
N GLY A 422 -0.72 -2.61 6.72
CA GLY A 422 -0.49 -1.22 6.41
C GLY A 422 0.98 -0.83 6.35
N ILE A 423 1.24 0.34 5.77
CA ILE A 423 2.58 0.94 5.72
C ILE A 423 2.47 2.47 5.82
N THR A 424 3.41 3.09 6.51
CA THR A 424 3.48 4.55 6.60
C THR A 424 3.88 5.21 5.29
N PHE A 425 3.49 6.47 5.08
CA PHE A 425 3.95 7.32 3.97
C PHE A 425 4.28 8.73 4.46
N GLY A 426 4.99 9.49 3.64
CA GLY A 426 5.36 10.88 3.94
C GLY A 426 6.66 11.03 4.77
N PRO A 427 7.11 12.29 4.98
CA PRO A 427 8.27 12.61 5.79
C PRO A 427 8.01 12.51 7.29
N GLU A 428 9.09 12.38 8.07
CA GLU A 428 9.06 12.66 9.51
C GLU A 428 8.70 14.13 9.77
N LEU A 429 8.42 14.48 11.02
CA LEU A 429 8.13 15.87 11.38
C LEU A 429 9.34 16.78 11.16
N THR A 430 9.12 17.86 10.42
CA THR A 430 10.09 18.96 10.28
C THR A 430 10.15 19.78 11.58
N ASP A 431 11.24 20.54 11.76
CA ASP A 431 11.37 21.42 12.93
C ASP A 431 10.37 22.57 12.89
N GLU A 432 9.98 23.02 11.69
CA GLU A 432 8.93 24.02 11.49
C GLU A 432 7.57 23.51 11.99
N GLU A 433 7.16 22.29 11.61
CA GLU A 433 5.89 21.70 12.06
C GLU A 433 5.84 21.50 13.58
N LYS A 434 6.96 21.09 14.19
CA LYS A 434 7.09 20.98 15.65
C LYS A 434 6.95 22.34 16.32
N SER A 435 7.59 23.38 15.77
CA SER A 435 7.54 24.74 16.32
C SER A 435 6.15 25.38 16.17
N LEU A 436 5.53 25.22 15.00
CA LEU A 436 4.22 25.79 14.70
C LEU A 436 3.06 24.96 15.27
N LYS A 437 3.35 23.73 15.72
CA LYS A 437 2.35 22.77 16.19
C LYS A 437 1.23 22.55 15.15
N LYS A 438 1.64 22.50 13.88
CA LYS A 438 0.72 22.41 12.75
C LYS A 438 1.31 21.54 11.65
N THR A 439 0.48 20.69 11.06
CA THR A 439 0.84 19.88 9.90
C THR A 439 1.03 20.77 8.66
N ILE A 440 2.16 20.58 7.99
CA ILE A 440 2.51 21.22 6.71
C ILE A 440 2.66 20.15 5.62
N GLU A 441 3.37 19.08 5.94
CA GLU A 441 3.65 17.98 5.01
C GLU A 441 2.62 16.85 5.15
N HIS A 442 2.25 16.24 4.01
CA HIS A 442 1.36 15.08 4.00
C HIS A 442 2.10 13.83 4.48
N ARG A 443 1.58 13.21 5.53
CA ARG A 443 2.08 11.96 6.10
C ARG A 443 0.94 11.15 6.67
N GLY A 444 1.18 9.87 6.87
CA GLY A 444 0.20 9.01 7.51
C GLY A 444 0.42 7.55 7.18
N MET A 445 -0.67 6.81 6.99
CA MET A 445 -0.63 5.39 6.68
C MET A 445 -1.50 5.05 5.47
N TYR A 446 -0.98 4.20 4.60
CA TYR A 446 -1.80 3.38 3.72
C TYR A 446 -2.24 2.17 4.53
N PHE A 447 -3.45 2.24 5.06
CA PHE A 447 -4.06 1.15 5.79
C PHE A 447 -4.52 0.11 4.78
N THR A 448 -4.10 -1.14 5.01
CA THR A 448 -4.59 -2.29 4.26
C THR A 448 -5.00 -3.40 5.19
N CYS A 449 -6.10 -4.07 4.88
CA CYS A 449 -6.51 -5.26 5.60
C CYS A 449 -7.18 -6.32 4.75
N TYR A 450 -7.06 -7.57 5.21
CA TYR A 450 -7.58 -8.77 4.59
C TYR A 450 -8.65 -9.44 5.45
N GLN A 451 -9.71 -9.93 4.79
CA GLN A 451 -10.84 -10.64 5.36
C GLN A 451 -11.59 -11.43 4.27
N SER A 452 -12.34 -12.47 4.64
CA SER A 452 -13.19 -13.22 3.70
C SER A 452 -14.54 -12.54 3.42
N GLY A 453 -14.92 -11.53 4.22
CA GLY A 453 -16.12 -10.72 4.01
C GLY A 453 -15.94 -9.29 4.51
N ILE A 454 -16.09 -8.29 3.62
CA ILE A 454 -15.91 -6.87 3.95
C ILE A 454 -16.93 -6.42 4.99
N ARG A 455 -18.17 -6.90 4.86
CA ARG A 455 -19.27 -6.59 5.78
C ARG A 455 -18.99 -6.99 7.22
N ASP A 456 -18.37 -8.15 7.44
CA ASP A 456 -18.13 -8.70 8.78
C ASP A 456 -16.77 -8.28 9.36
N GLY A 457 -15.84 -7.90 8.49
CA GLY A 457 -14.53 -7.33 8.83
C GLY A 457 -14.55 -5.80 8.89
N PHE A 458 -13.80 -5.15 7.99
CA PHE A 458 -13.59 -3.70 7.99
C PHE A 458 -14.87 -2.87 8.19
N ASN A 459 -15.93 -3.11 7.42
CA ASN A 459 -17.14 -2.29 7.49
C ASN A 459 -17.81 -2.42 8.87
N PHE A 460 -17.87 -3.61 9.44
CA PHE A 460 -18.42 -3.83 10.79
C PHE A 460 -17.61 -3.08 11.86
N LEU A 461 -16.28 -3.22 11.82
CA LEU A 461 -15.38 -2.57 12.80
C LEU A 461 -15.55 -1.04 12.76
N MET A 462 -15.63 -0.47 11.57
CA MET A 462 -15.79 0.98 11.40
C MET A 462 -17.17 1.48 11.81
N THR A 463 -18.24 0.84 11.31
CA THR A 463 -19.61 1.36 11.45
C THR A 463 -20.27 0.95 12.77
N ARG A 464 -20.06 -0.29 13.23
CA ARG A 464 -20.77 -0.85 14.40
C ARG A 464 -19.99 -0.67 15.69
N TRP A 465 -18.66 -0.57 15.62
CA TRP A 465 -17.81 -0.45 16.81
C TRP A 465 -17.18 0.93 16.95
N ALA A 466 -16.30 1.31 16.02
CA ALA A 466 -15.51 2.54 16.09
C ALA A 466 -16.39 3.79 16.19
N SER A 467 -17.42 3.84 15.35
CA SER A 467 -18.32 4.99 15.22
C SER A 467 -19.52 4.95 16.17
N ASN A 468 -19.71 3.88 16.94
CA ASN A 468 -20.87 3.73 17.81
C ASN A 468 -20.57 4.20 19.23
N SER A 469 -21.16 5.31 19.68
CA SER A 469 -20.93 5.86 21.03
C SER A 469 -21.38 4.95 22.18
N SER A 470 -22.33 4.05 21.92
CA SER A 470 -22.88 3.11 22.91
C SER A 470 -22.14 1.78 22.95
N PHE A 471 -21.12 1.60 22.10
CA PHE A 471 -20.33 0.38 22.02
C PHE A 471 -19.04 0.46 22.86
N PRO A 472 -18.59 -0.60 23.56
CA PRO A 472 -19.28 -1.87 23.79
C PRO A 472 -20.57 -1.70 24.61
N GLU A 473 -21.52 -2.62 24.43
CA GLU A 473 -22.83 -2.56 25.06
C GLU A 473 -22.77 -2.83 26.58
N TYR A 474 -23.85 -2.47 27.29
CA TYR A 474 -24.05 -2.76 28.72
C TYR A 474 -22.97 -2.20 29.68
N LYS A 475 -22.31 -1.11 29.28
CA LYS A 475 -21.37 -0.38 30.15
C LYS A 475 -22.12 0.69 30.93
N THR A 476 -22.13 0.55 32.26
CA THR A 476 -22.83 1.45 33.18
C THR A 476 -21.91 2.49 33.82
N LYS A 477 -20.60 2.21 33.93
CA LYS A 477 -19.59 3.11 34.48
C LYS A 477 -18.98 4.01 33.41
N THR A 478 -19.82 4.83 32.79
CA THR A 478 -19.45 5.77 31.72
C THR A 478 -20.03 7.14 32.00
N PHE A 479 -19.70 8.12 31.16
CA PHE A 479 -20.47 9.35 31.12
C PHE A 479 -21.91 9.03 30.64
N PRO A 480 -22.93 9.85 30.96
CA PRO A 480 -24.31 9.59 30.52
C PRO A 480 -24.48 9.34 29.01
N ASP A 481 -23.61 9.91 28.17
CA ASP A 481 -23.62 9.75 26.71
C ASP A 481 -23.04 8.40 26.22
N GLY A 482 -22.57 7.55 27.14
CA GLY A 482 -22.03 6.22 26.88
C GLY A 482 -20.50 6.14 26.86
N PRO A 483 -19.94 4.98 26.48
CA PRO A 483 -18.49 4.78 26.31
C PRO A 483 -17.79 5.85 25.45
N GLY A 484 -18.46 6.30 24.40
CA GLY A 484 -17.90 7.16 23.37
C GLY A 484 -17.43 6.40 22.13
N MET A 485 -16.76 7.10 21.23
CA MET A 485 -16.32 6.63 19.92
C MET A 485 -14.80 6.49 19.87
N ASP A 486 -14.32 5.69 18.92
CA ASP A 486 -12.89 5.54 18.65
C ASP A 486 -12.24 6.90 18.37
N PRO A 487 -11.17 7.30 19.09
CA PRO A 487 -10.60 8.64 18.95
C PRO A 487 -9.97 8.95 17.59
N PHE A 488 -9.59 7.93 16.82
CA PHE A 488 -8.75 8.07 15.64
C PHE A 488 -9.51 7.83 14.35
N VAL A 489 -10.37 6.82 14.31
CA VAL A 489 -10.96 6.35 13.04
C VAL A 489 -12.49 6.34 13.04
N ASN A 490 -13.13 6.90 14.07
CA ASN A 490 -14.59 7.05 14.03
C ASN A 490 -15.05 7.84 12.80
N GLN A 491 -16.25 7.51 12.35
CA GLN A 491 -16.87 8.02 11.15
C GLN A 491 -18.25 8.58 11.51
N ARG A 492 -18.53 9.82 11.08
CA ARG A 492 -19.85 10.44 11.16
C ARG A 492 -20.82 9.89 10.10
N LEU A 493 -21.46 8.75 10.37
CA LEU A 493 -22.26 8.02 9.37
C LEU A 493 -23.51 8.77 8.86
N ARG A 494 -23.96 9.80 9.57
CA ARG A 494 -25.16 10.60 9.23
C ARG A 494 -25.02 12.04 9.72
N HIS A 495 -25.83 12.95 9.19
CA HIS A 495 -25.84 14.34 9.68
C HIS A 495 -26.25 14.43 11.17
N ASP A 496 -27.14 13.59 11.66
CA ASP A 496 -27.57 13.56 13.07
C ASP A 496 -26.61 12.78 13.99
N HIS A 497 -25.53 12.21 13.44
CA HIS A 497 -24.58 11.45 14.23
C HIS A 497 -23.86 12.36 15.23
N PRO A 498 -23.71 11.92 16.51
CA PRO A 498 -23.07 12.73 17.53
C PRO A 498 -21.62 13.07 17.18
N GLU A 499 -21.13 14.19 17.70
CA GLU A 499 -19.71 14.52 17.65
C GLU A 499 -18.90 13.51 18.47
N GLY A 500 -17.68 13.23 18.00
CA GLY A 500 -16.75 12.31 18.65
C GLY A 500 -16.48 12.75 20.08
N HIS A 501 -16.62 11.81 21.02
CA HIS A 501 -16.25 11.99 22.41
C HIS A 501 -15.79 10.66 22.99
N ILE A 502 -15.12 10.71 24.13
CA ILE A 502 -14.70 9.54 24.91
C ILE A 502 -15.00 9.73 26.39
N SER A 503 -15.52 8.69 27.03
CA SER A 503 -15.61 8.61 28.50
C SER A 503 -14.27 8.17 29.08
N LEU A 504 -13.75 8.93 30.04
CA LEU A 504 -12.50 8.62 30.74
C LEU A 504 -12.71 8.56 32.25
N TYR A 505 -11.86 7.81 32.95
CA TYR A 505 -11.78 7.83 34.41
C TYR A 505 -11.15 9.14 34.90
N ASP A 506 -11.73 9.76 35.93
CA ASP A 506 -11.27 11.04 36.51
C ASP A 506 -10.04 10.91 37.43
N GLY A 507 -9.70 9.69 37.86
CA GLY A 507 -8.54 9.41 38.73
C GLY A 507 -8.80 9.56 40.23
N ALA A 508 -9.99 10.03 40.64
CA ALA A 508 -10.33 10.30 42.03
C ALA A 508 -11.41 9.36 42.56
N ASN A 509 -12.47 9.10 41.79
CA ASN A 509 -13.57 8.22 42.17
C ASN A 509 -13.84 7.21 41.06
N LYS A 510 -13.67 5.91 41.34
CA LYS A 510 -13.80 4.82 40.36
C LYS A 510 -15.16 4.79 39.63
N GLU A 511 -16.18 5.39 40.21
CA GLU A 511 -17.54 5.51 39.62
C GLU A 511 -17.76 6.81 38.86
N ARG A 512 -16.81 7.76 38.93
CA ARG A 512 -16.89 9.04 38.25
C ARG A 512 -16.09 9.01 36.96
N THR A 513 -16.77 9.44 35.91
CA THR A 513 -16.21 9.57 34.57
C THR A 513 -16.34 11.00 34.08
N VAL A 514 -15.51 11.33 33.11
CA VAL A 514 -15.45 12.64 32.47
C VAL A 514 -15.57 12.45 30.97
N LYS A 515 -16.38 13.31 30.35
CA LYS A 515 -16.48 13.38 28.89
C LYS A 515 -15.35 14.23 28.35
N VAL A 516 -14.65 13.71 27.35
CA VAL A 516 -13.71 14.49 26.55
C VAL A 516 -14.25 14.57 25.14
N ASP A 517 -14.65 15.77 24.73
CA ASP A 517 -15.05 16.05 23.36
C ASP A 517 -13.82 16.05 22.45
N LEU A 518 -13.89 15.27 21.38
CA LEU A 518 -12.84 15.08 20.38
C LEU A 518 -13.18 15.83 19.08
N GLY A 519 -14.47 16.13 18.84
CA GLY A 519 -14.95 16.64 17.56
C GLY A 519 -15.02 15.54 16.51
N ILE A 520 -15.03 15.92 15.23
CA ILE A 520 -15.16 14.99 14.10
C ILE A 520 -13.77 14.69 13.54
N SER A 521 -13.30 13.45 13.69
CA SER A 521 -12.03 12.93 13.14
C SER A 521 -10.86 13.92 13.23
N PRO A 522 -10.49 14.39 14.45
CA PRO A 522 -9.66 15.58 14.60
C PRO A 522 -8.24 15.43 14.05
N TRP A 523 -7.70 14.21 14.02
CA TRP A 523 -6.28 13.97 13.71
C TRP A 523 -6.03 13.05 12.52
N VAL A 524 -7.06 12.36 12.03
CA VAL A 524 -6.95 11.45 10.89
C VAL A 524 -7.87 11.94 9.79
N ASP A 525 -7.30 12.41 8.70
CA ASP A 525 -8.05 12.74 7.51
C ASP A 525 -8.17 11.49 6.63
N GLN A 526 -9.41 11.05 6.46
CA GLN A 526 -9.72 9.89 5.63
C GLN A 526 -9.78 10.31 4.17
N LYS A 527 -8.70 10.04 3.41
CA LYS A 527 -8.52 10.50 2.03
C LYS A 527 -9.10 9.57 0.97
N GLY A 528 -9.87 8.57 1.37
CA GLY A 528 -10.51 7.63 0.47
C GLY A 528 -9.72 6.34 0.33
N GLY A 529 -10.17 5.50 -0.61
CA GLY A 529 -9.63 4.19 -0.84
C GLY A 529 -10.54 3.36 -1.73
N GLU A 530 -10.33 2.05 -1.74
CA GLU A 530 -11.13 1.13 -2.56
C GLU A 530 -11.15 -0.29 -1.98
N TYR A 531 -12.18 -1.05 -2.34
CA TYR A 531 -12.33 -2.48 -2.08
C TYR A 531 -11.83 -3.31 -3.27
N PHE A 532 -10.97 -4.27 -2.97
CA PHE A 532 -10.38 -5.19 -3.92
C PHE A 532 -10.63 -6.64 -3.49
N PHE A 533 -10.50 -7.56 -4.44
CA PHE A 533 -10.37 -8.98 -4.19
C PHE A 533 -8.99 -9.43 -4.66
N THR A 534 -8.26 -10.11 -3.78
CA THR A 534 -6.94 -10.70 -4.05
C THR A 534 -7.16 -12.18 -4.35
N PRO A 535 -7.12 -12.61 -5.63
CA PRO A 535 -7.38 -14.00 -5.98
C PRO A 535 -6.22 -14.93 -5.61
N SER A 536 -6.50 -16.22 -5.51
CA SER A 536 -5.46 -17.25 -5.45
C SER A 536 -4.70 -17.34 -6.79
N LEU A 537 -3.49 -17.91 -6.78
CA LEU A 537 -2.70 -18.12 -8.00
C LEU A 537 -3.45 -19.02 -8.98
N ARG A 538 -4.15 -20.04 -8.50
CA ARG A 538 -5.02 -20.89 -9.32
C ARG A 538 -6.12 -20.08 -9.99
N ALA A 539 -6.80 -19.20 -9.26
CA ALA A 539 -7.82 -18.33 -9.84
C ALA A 539 -7.23 -17.39 -10.92
N LEU A 540 -6.06 -16.80 -10.67
CA LEU A 540 -5.36 -15.97 -11.65
C LEU A 540 -5.05 -16.77 -12.93
N ARG A 541 -4.55 -18.00 -12.80
CA ARG A 541 -4.19 -18.87 -13.92
C ARG A 541 -5.40 -19.37 -14.70
N GLU A 542 -6.42 -19.85 -14.01
CA GLU A 542 -7.54 -20.58 -14.62
C GLU A 542 -8.69 -19.66 -15.05
N GLN A 543 -8.93 -18.54 -14.36
CA GLN A 543 -10.09 -17.68 -14.60
C GLN A 543 -9.72 -16.36 -15.27
N PHE A 544 -8.63 -15.74 -14.81
CA PHE A 544 -8.33 -14.34 -15.12
C PHE A 544 -7.22 -14.11 -16.14
N SER A 545 -6.59 -15.18 -16.61
CA SER A 545 -5.53 -15.13 -17.61
C SER A 545 -5.84 -16.04 -18.79
N THR A 546 -5.09 -15.91 -19.88
CA THR A 546 -5.20 -16.80 -21.04
C THR A 546 -3.83 -17.01 -21.66
N GLU A 547 -3.59 -18.19 -22.20
CA GLU A 547 -2.37 -18.46 -22.98
C GLU A 547 -2.33 -17.58 -24.23
N SER A 548 -1.12 -17.28 -24.69
CA SER A 548 -0.92 -16.57 -25.95
C SER A 548 -1.34 -17.48 -27.12
N LEU A 549 -1.94 -16.90 -28.16
CA LEU A 549 -2.31 -17.66 -29.37
C LEU A 549 -1.09 -18.26 -30.09
N GLU A 550 0.11 -17.74 -29.85
CA GLU A 550 1.36 -18.24 -30.41
C GLU A 550 1.75 -19.61 -29.81
N GLU A 551 1.52 -19.84 -28.51
CA GLU A 551 1.83 -21.11 -27.83
C GLU A 551 0.84 -22.24 -28.15
N GLN A 552 -0.43 -21.91 -28.41
CA GLN A 552 -1.42 -22.90 -28.87
C GLN A 552 -1.09 -23.48 -30.24
N SER A 553 -0.37 -22.73 -31.09
CA SER A 553 0.11 -23.23 -32.38
C SER A 553 1.34 -24.13 -32.27
N GLN A 554 2.13 -24.01 -31.19
CA GLN A 554 3.34 -24.82 -30.97
C GLN A 554 3.05 -26.11 -30.20
N SER A 555 2.00 -26.17 -29.36
CA SER A 555 1.64 -27.39 -28.61
C SER A 555 0.90 -28.45 -29.45
N GLN A 556 0.50 -28.14 -30.68
CA GLN A 556 -0.18 -29.08 -31.59
C GLN A 556 0.69 -29.62 -32.74
N SER A 557 2.00 -29.36 -32.76
CA SER A 557 2.91 -30.01 -33.71
C SER A 557 3.67 -31.17 -33.04
N PRO A 558 3.73 -32.37 -33.64
CA PRO A 558 4.55 -33.45 -33.09
C PRO A 558 6.00 -32.99 -33.11
N THR A 559 6.69 -33.07 -31.97
CA THR A 559 8.12 -32.77 -31.85
C THR A 559 8.91 -33.74 -32.72
N GLU A 560 9.25 -33.32 -33.94
CA GLU A 560 10.40 -33.84 -34.66
C GLU A 560 11.65 -33.16 -34.09
N ASP A 561 12.50 -33.94 -33.42
CA ASP A 561 13.81 -33.51 -32.97
C ASP A 561 14.64 -33.00 -34.15
N LEU A 562 14.89 -31.70 -34.19
CA LEU A 562 15.77 -31.10 -35.21
C LEU A 562 17.20 -31.64 -35.02
N PRO A 563 17.88 -32.07 -36.10
CA PRO A 563 19.25 -32.57 -36.01
C PRO A 563 20.20 -31.56 -35.36
N PRO A 564 21.23 -32.00 -34.62
CA PRO A 564 22.16 -31.13 -33.88
C PRO A 564 22.80 -30.00 -34.71
N ALA A 565 22.97 -30.21 -36.02
CA ALA A 565 23.50 -29.21 -36.94
C ALA A 565 22.55 -28.00 -37.13
N GLN A 566 21.24 -28.23 -37.20
CA GLN A 566 20.24 -27.17 -37.37
C GLN A 566 20.01 -26.41 -36.05
N LEU A 567 20.17 -27.08 -34.90
CA LEU A 567 20.21 -26.42 -33.59
C LEU A 567 21.41 -25.46 -33.47
N LEU A 568 22.59 -25.86 -33.96
CA LEU A 568 23.77 -25.00 -33.95
C LEU A 568 23.60 -23.75 -34.82
N ASP A 569 22.99 -23.90 -35.99
CA ASP A 569 22.68 -22.76 -36.87
C ASP A 569 21.62 -21.85 -36.26
N LYS A 570 20.60 -22.41 -35.59
CA LYS A 570 19.59 -21.63 -34.85
C LYS A 570 20.22 -20.87 -33.68
N ILE A 571 21.15 -21.49 -32.94
CA ILE A 571 21.89 -20.83 -31.84
C ILE A 571 22.74 -19.69 -32.40
N LYS A 572 23.47 -19.91 -33.50
CA LYS A 572 24.24 -18.84 -34.15
C LYS A 572 23.36 -17.70 -34.65
N GLN A 573 22.19 -18.02 -35.21
CA GLN A 573 21.24 -17.02 -35.68
C GLN A 573 20.69 -16.20 -34.50
N LEU A 574 20.32 -16.84 -33.39
CA LEU A 574 19.86 -16.19 -32.17
C LEU A 574 20.97 -15.38 -31.48
N GLU A 575 22.22 -15.83 -31.55
CA GLU A 575 23.39 -15.07 -31.07
C GLU A 575 23.66 -13.83 -31.93
N GLN A 576 23.49 -13.92 -33.25
CA GLN A 576 23.58 -12.77 -34.16
C GLN A 576 22.41 -11.79 -33.97
N GLU A 577 21.19 -12.28 -33.75
CA GLU A 577 20.02 -11.47 -33.43
C GLU A 577 20.16 -10.79 -32.06
N LYS A 578 20.71 -11.49 -31.06
CA LYS A 578 21.06 -10.94 -29.74
C LYS A 578 22.13 -9.84 -29.86
N GLN A 579 23.18 -10.04 -30.66
CA GLN A 579 24.18 -9.01 -30.92
C GLN A 579 23.61 -7.80 -31.66
N ALA A 580 22.60 -7.98 -32.51
CA ALA A 580 21.89 -6.89 -33.17
C ALA A 580 20.92 -6.15 -32.23
N LEU A 581 20.41 -6.82 -31.19
CA LEU A 581 19.50 -6.32 -30.15
C LEU A 581 20.22 -5.64 -28.97
N GLU A 582 21.51 -5.90 -28.74
CA GLU A 582 22.36 -5.23 -27.73
C GLU A 582 22.69 -3.76 -28.08
N LYS A 583 21.76 -3.04 -28.72
CA LYS A 583 21.78 -1.57 -28.82
C LYS A 583 21.23 -1.00 -27.52
N ALA A 584 22.07 -0.87 -26.51
CA ALA A 584 21.69 -0.22 -25.26
C ALA A 584 21.35 1.25 -25.51
N VAL A 585 20.11 1.66 -25.23
CA VAL A 585 19.68 3.07 -25.33
C VAL A 585 19.74 3.68 -23.94
N GLY A 586 20.20 4.93 -23.83
CA GLY A 586 20.25 5.64 -22.55
C GLY A 586 18.86 5.90 -21.95
N TYR A 587 18.83 6.32 -20.67
CA TYR A 587 17.63 6.52 -19.83
C TYR A 587 16.44 7.28 -20.45
N ALA A 588 16.64 8.09 -21.50
CA ALA A 588 15.57 8.83 -22.20
C ALA A 588 15.45 8.54 -23.70
N GLY A 589 16.04 7.45 -24.21
CA GLY A 589 15.85 7.05 -25.62
C GLY A 589 16.74 7.76 -26.64
N LEU A 590 17.40 8.86 -26.28
CA LEU A 590 18.05 9.78 -27.24
C LEU A 590 19.43 9.36 -27.76
N ILE A 591 20.13 8.47 -27.04
CA ILE A 591 21.54 8.15 -27.29
C ILE A 591 21.73 6.64 -27.27
N ARG A 592 22.41 6.11 -28.29
CA ARG A 592 22.91 4.74 -28.24
C ARG A 592 24.19 4.71 -27.41
N LEU A 593 24.26 3.81 -26.42
CA LEU A 593 25.37 3.73 -25.46
C LEU A 593 26.49 2.78 -25.92
N ASP A 594 26.36 2.15 -27.07
CA ASP A 594 27.34 1.22 -27.62
C ASP A 594 28.71 1.89 -27.87
N PHE A 595 28.75 3.20 -28.13
CA PHE A 595 30.01 3.94 -28.31
C PHE A 595 30.89 3.93 -27.06
N LEU A 596 30.32 3.85 -25.85
CA LEU A 596 31.09 3.85 -24.60
C LEU A 596 32.03 2.64 -24.51
N THR A 597 31.64 1.52 -25.12
CA THR A 597 32.46 0.31 -25.17
C THR A 597 33.66 0.44 -26.12
N ARG A 598 33.62 1.41 -27.04
CA ARG A 598 34.68 1.68 -28.03
C ARG A 598 35.72 2.68 -27.53
N LEU A 599 35.47 3.38 -26.41
CA LEU A 599 36.39 4.35 -25.84
C LEU A 599 37.40 3.69 -24.91
N ASN A 600 38.68 4.00 -25.09
CA ASN A 600 39.69 3.65 -24.09
C ASN A 600 39.58 4.60 -22.87
N ASP A 601 40.25 4.25 -21.78
CA ASP A 601 40.15 4.99 -20.51
C ASP A 601 40.67 6.44 -20.63
N ALA A 602 41.59 6.75 -21.54
CA ALA A 602 42.06 8.12 -21.76
C ALA A 602 41.02 8.98 -22.50
N ASP A 603 40.40 8.42 -23.52
CA ASP A 603 39.32 9.08 -24.28
C ASP A 603 38.05 9.22 -23.43
N LEU A 604 37.77 8.26 -22.55
CA LEU A 604 36.66 8.35 -21.61
C LEU A 604 36.86 9.48 -20.58
N ARG A 605 38.06 9.65 -20.02
CA ARG A 605 38.39 10.81 -19.14
C ARG A 605 38.22 12.13 -19.87
N LYS A 606 38.73 12.19 -21.10
CA LYS A 606 38.60 13.38 -21.94
C LYS A 606 37.13 13.71 -22.20
N LEU A 607 36.31 12.72 -22.55
CA LEU A 607 34.88 12.89 -22.75
C LEU A 607 34.17 13.38 -21.48
N LYS A 608 34.47 12.77 -20.31
CA LYS A 608 33.92 13.21 -19.01
C LYS A 608 34.22 14.69 -18.71
N HIS A 609 35.46 15.12 -18.94
CA HIS A 609 35.83 16.53 -18.80
C HIS A 609 35.10 17.43 -19.81
N GLN A 610 35.12 17.06 -21.09
CA GLN A 610 34.50 17.87 -22.14
C GLN A 610 32.99 18.05 -21.91
N VAL A 611 32.27 16.99 -21.53
CA VAL A 611 30.84 17.06 -21.24
C VAL A 611 30.55 17.97 -20.05
N ARG A 612 31.40 17.93 -19.01
CA ARG A 612 31.28 18.84 -17.86
C ARG A 612 31.51 20.30 -18.27
N ASP A 613 32.53 20.58 -19.06
CA ASP A 613 32.84 21.94 -19.53
C ASP A 613 31.73 22.45 -20.47
N ALA A 614 31.16 21.57 -21.30
CA ALA A 614 30.03 21.87 -22.15
C ALA A 614 28.79 22.25 -21.34
N LEU A 615 28.47 21.50 -20.27
CA LEU A 615 27.39 21.84 -19.35
C LEU A 615 27.58 23.23 -18.72
N GLU A 616 28.81 23.59 -18.33
CA GLU A 616 29.09 24.91 -17.76
C GLU A 616 28.93 26.03 -18.79
N ARG A 617 29.39 25.83 -20.02
CA ARG A 617 29.20 26.78 -21.13
C ARG A 617 27.72 26.98 -21.45
N LEU A 618 26.97 25.88 -21.60
CA LEU A 618 25.53 25.90 -21.90
C LEU A 618 24.72 26.55 -20.77
N ALA A 619 25.16 26.42 -19.51
CA ALA A 619 24.51 27.09 -18.37
C ALA A 619 24.75 28.61 -18.34
N SER A 620 25.78 29.10 -19.02
CA SER A 620 26.17 30.52 -19.05
C SER A 620 25.67 31.29 -20.29
N ASP A 621 25.13 30.59 -21.28
CA ASP A 621 24.72 31.11 -22.58
C ASP A 621 23.22 30.88 -22.84
N VAL A 622 22.59 31.70 -23.67
CA VAL A 622 21.18 31.59 -24.10
C VAL A 622 21.03 31.62 -25.63
N ASN A 623 22.13 31.54 -26.39
CA ASN A 623 22.11 31.47 -27.85
C ASN A 623 22.01 30.01 -28.35
N TRP A 624 20.91 29.69 -29.02
CA TRP A 624 20.61 28.33 -29.49
C TRP A 624 21.55 27.83 -30.59
N GLU A 625 22.09 28.71 -31.45
CA GLU A 625 23.00 28.30 -32.53
C GLU A 625 24.31 27.74 -31.95
N HIS A 626 24.80 28.35 -30.87
CA HIS A 626 26.00 27.89 -30.15
C HIS A 626 25.75 26.56 -29.42
N TRP A 627 24.54 26.34 -28.89
CA TRP A 627 24.18 25.06 -28.27
C TRP A 627 24.18 23.92 -29.29
N ARG A 628 23.66 24.17 -30.49
CA ARG A 628 23.67 23.21 -31.61
C ARG A 628 25.10 22.88 -32.04
N GLU A 629 25.95 23.89 -32.24
CA GLU A 629 27.36 23.70 -32.65
C GLU A 629 28.14 22.82 -31.67
N ILE A 630 27.98 23.04 -30.36
CA ILE A 630 28.64 22.23 -29.32
C ILE A 630 28.26 20.75 -29.50
N ILE A 631 26.97 20.46 -29.70
CA ILE A 631 26.48 19.08 -29.77
C ILE A 631 26.84 18.41 -31.10
N GLU A 632 26.81 19.14 -32.21
CA GLU A 632 27.28 18.66 -33.50
C GLU A 632 28.78 18.33 -33.45
N GLU A 633 29.60 19.13 -32.76
CA GLU A 633 31.02 18.83 -32.52
C GLU A 633 31.18 17.53 -31.72
N PHE A 634 30.39 17.40 -30.65
CA PHE A 634 30.34 16.20 -29.81
C PHE A 634 29.98 14.96 -30.63
N ASN A 635 28.89 15.03 -31.40
CA ASN A 635 28.40 13.92 -32.23
C ASN A 635 29.39 13.55 -33.34
N GLY A 636 29.96 14.55 -34.02
CA GLY A 636 30.98 14.31 -35.05
C GLY A 636 32.25 13.67 -34.49
N LYS A 637 32.61 13.97 -33.24
CA LYS A 637 33.85 13.51 -32.62
C LYS A 637 33.74 12.12 -31.97
N TYR A 638 32.61 11.81 -31.36
CA TYR A 638 32.43 10.57 -30.58
C TYR A 638 31.41 9.60 -31.17
N GLY A 639 30.66 10.00 -32.21
CA GLY A 639 29.75 9.14 -32.95
C GLY A 639 28.60 8.63 -32.09
N PHE A 640 27.81 9.54 -31.52
CA PHE A 640 26.70 9.20 -30.62
C PHE A 640 25.50 8.54 -31.33
N ASP A 641 25.47 8.57 -32.67
CA ASP A 641 24.42 8.01 -33.51
C ASP A 641 23.02 8.35 -32.98
N LEU A 642 22.82 9.65 -32.83
CA LEU A 642 21.57 10.28 -32.46
C LEU A 642 20.40 9.74 -33.31
N LEU A 643 19.27 9.45 -32.67
CA LEU A 643 18.11 8.90 -33.35
C LEU A 643 17.28 10.03 -34.02
N TYR A 644 17.10 9.93 -35.33
CA TYR A 644 16.35 10.88 -36.16
C TYR A 644 15.10 10.20 -36.75
N ASP A 645 14.01 10.94 -36.88
CA ASP A 645 12.83 10.54 -37.63
C ASP A 645 13.04 10.69 -39.16
N SER A 646 12.04 10.29 -39.94
CA SER A 646 12.08 10.31 -41.41
C SER A 646 12.13 11.71 -42.03
N THR A 647 11.98 12.77 -41.24
CA THR A 647 12.10 14.17 -41.67
C THR A 647 13.44 14.81 -41.30
N GLY A 648 14.32 14.06 -40.61
CA GLY A 648 15.61 14.56 -40.12
C GLY A 648 15.49 15.34 -38.81
N LEU A 649 14.36 15.26 -38.11
CA LEU A 649 14.14 15.82 -36.77
C LEU A 649 14.33 14.74 -35.71
N PHE A 650 14.59 15.13 -34.46
CA PHE A 650 14.81 14.19 -33.37
C PHE A 650 13.51 13.50 -32.96
N GLU A 651 13.54 12.17 -32.84
CA GLU A 651 12.37 11.38 -32.44
C GLU A 651 12.13 11.54 -30.92
N GLY A 652 11.48 12.65 -30.54
CA GLY A 652 11.01 12.90 -29.19
C GLY A 652 9.56 12.43 -29.02
N ILE A 653 9.33 11.58 -28.03
CA ILE A 653 8.00 11.19 -27.53
C ILE A 653 7.24 12.47 -27.09
N SER A 654 5.91 12.46 -27.19
CA SER A 654 5.00 13.60 -27.00
C SER A 654 5.32 14.52 -25.80
N TRP A 655 4.93 15.79 -25.89
CA TRP A 655 5.14 16.80 -24.84
C TRP A 655 4.56 16.39 -23.46
N SER A 656 3.59 15.47 -23.43
CA SER A 656 3.00 14.87 -22.23
C SER A 656 3.97 13.95 -21.47
N ASP A 657 4.74 13.15 -22.21
CA ASP A 657 5.69 12.18 -21.63
C ASP A 657 6.95 12.88 -21.12
N TRP A 658 7.28 14.03 -21.69
CA TRP A 658 8.32 14.94 -21.20
C TRP A 658 8.07 15.49 -19.79
N LYS A 659 6.82 15.72 -19.39
CA LYS A 659 6.48 16.12 -18.02
C LYS A 659 6.75 15.03 -16.98
N TYR A 660 6.67 13.76 -17.40
CA TYR A 660 6.90 12.58 -16.55
C TYR A 660 8.39 12.32 -16.29
N ILE A 661 9.25 12.60 -17.28
CA ILE A 661 10.72 12.56 -17.10
C ILE A 661 11.20 13.79 -16.32
N HIS A 662 10.56 14.94 -16.49
CA HIS A 662 10.87 16.17 -15.74
C HIS A 662 10.69 16.02 -14.22
N SER A 663 9.74 15.21 -13.77
CA SER A 663 9.48 14.96 -12.34
C SER A 663 10.40 13.90 -11.71
N SER A 664 11.15 13.13 -12.50
CA SER A 664 11.98 12.02 -12.00
C SER A 664 13.42 12.40 -11.64
N THR A 665 13.88 13.61 -11.98
CA THR A 665 15.29 14.05 -11.87
C THR A 665 15.65 14.80 -10.58
N GLN A 666 14.82 14.75 -9.53
CA GLN A 666 15.05 15.49 -8.26
C GLN A 666 16.32 15.10 -7.47
N TYR A 667 17.14 14.16 -7.93
CA TYR A 667 18.29 13.63 -7.19
C TYR A 667 19.67 13.86 -7.82
N SER A 668 19.80 14.58 -8.95
CA SER A 668 21.11 15.02 -9.47
C SER A 668 21.30 16.54 -9.31
N GLY A 669 22.39 16.93 -8.64
CA GLY A 669 22.95 18.30 -8.66
C GLY A 669 21.96 19.48 -8.63
N TYR A 670 20.94 19.43 -7.77
CA TYR A 670 19.76 20.30 -7.72
C TYR A 670 20.03 21.81 -7.98
N HIS A 671 21.13 22.35 -7.45
CA HIS A 671 21.47 23.77 -7.63
C HIS A 671 21.84 24.15 -9.07
N ARG A 672 22.47 23.26 -9.84
CA ARG A 672 22.85 23.51 -11.24
C ARG A 672 21.62 23.45 -12.14
N THR A 673 20.78 22.43 -11.96
CA THR A 673 19.51 22.24 -12.70
C THR A 673 18.51 23.40 -12.46
N VAL A 674 18.48 23.96 -11.24
CA VAL A 674 17.63 25.12 -10.90
C VAL A 674 18.17 26.44 -11.48
N ALA A 675 19.48 26.69 -11.42
CA ALA A 675 20.09 27.86 -12.07
C ALA A 675 19.85 27.84 -13.59
N TYR A 676 19.92 26.63 -14.17
CA TYR A 676 19.69 26.33 -15.56
C TYR A 676 18.22 26.59 -15.98
N ARG A 677 17.26 26.10 -15.18
CA ARG A 677 15.81 26.33 -15.35
C ARG A 677 15.44 27.82 -15.38
N ASN A 678 16.09 28.63 -14.54
CA ASN A 678 15.83 30.07 -14.47
C ASN A 678 16.30 30.82 -15.73
N ARG A 679 17.40 30.39 -16.36
CA ARG A 679 17.93 30.96 -17.61
C ARG A 679 17.09 30.59 -18.83
N LEU A 680 16.63 29.34 -18.91
CA LEU A 680 15.75 28.88 -19.98
C LEU A 680 14.37 29.59 -19.93
N GLY A 681 13.84 29.79 -18.71
CA GLY A 681 12.65 30.61 -18.51
C GLY A 681 12.83 32.06 -18.98
N GLN A 682 14.03 32.64 -18.83
CA GLN A 682 14.36 33.96 -19.39
C GLN A 682 14.41 33.96 -20.92
N TRP A 683 14.96 32.92 -21.55
CA TRP A 683 14.99 32.80 -23.02
C TRP A 683 13.59 32.65 -23.64
N CYS A 684 12.75 31.75 -23.10
CA CYS A 684 11.36 31.57 -23.56
C CYS A 684 10.52 32.85 -23.39
N ASN A 685 10.84 33.69 -22.40
CA ASN A 685 10.19 34.99 -22.22
C ASN A 685 10.71 36.05 -23.19
N ASN A 686 11.98 35.98 -23.61
CA ASN A 686 12.61 36.93 -24.53
C ASN A 686 12.36 36.60 -26.02
N SER A 687 12.21 35.33 -26.40
CA SER A 687 11.98 34.91 -27.79
C SER A 687 10.57 35.19 -28.30
N LYS A 688 9.61 35.47 -27.41
CA LYS A 688 8.26 35.96 -27.77
C LYS A 688 8.26 37.35 -28.44
N GLN A 689 9.40 38.05 -28.51
CA GLN A 689 9.51 39.35 -29.20
C GLN A 689 10.33 39.34 -30.50
N GLY A 690 10.77 38.18 -31.01
CA GLY A 690 11.67 38.15 -32.18
C GLY A 690 11.57 36.89 -33.05
N GLY A 691 10.51 36.78 -33.84
CA GLY A 691 10.56 36.39 -35.26
C GLY A 691 11.25 35.10 -35.72
N THR A 692 11.50 34.08 -34.88
CA THR A 692 11.89 32.74 -35.37
C THR A 692 11.04 31.68 -34.66
N GLY A 693 10.43 30.80 -35.47
CA GLY A 693 9.19 30.07 -35.16
C GLY A 693 9.23 29.05 -34.01
N GLU A 694 8.05 28.49 -33.75
CA GLU A 694 7.74 27.54 -32.67
C GLU A 694 8.73 26.34 -32.55
N ASP A 695 9.42 25.98 -33.64
CA ASP A 695 10.39 24.86 -33.70
C ASP A 695 11.75 25.13 -33.00
N GLY A 696 12.15 26.38 -32.76
CA GLY A 696 13.44 26.67 -32.11
C GLY A 696 13.49 26.28 -30.63
N SER A 697 12.35 26.37 -29.95
CA SER A 697 12.23 26.16 -28.50
C SER A 697 12.18 24.69 -28.09
N GLY A 698 11.54 23.84 -28.90
CA GLY A 698 11.50 22.39 -28.69
C GLY A 698 12.86 21.75 -28.91
N ASN A 699 13.58 22.18 -29.95
CA ASN A 699 14.90 21.66 -30.27
C ASN A 699 15.92 22.00 -29.16
N GLY A 700 15.99 23.26 -28.71
CA GLY A 700 16.92 23.67 -27.64
C GLY A 700 16.79 22.86 -26.35
N LEU A 701 15.56 22.52 -25.93
CA LEU A 701 15.29 21.74 -24.72
C LEU A 701 15.72 20.27 -24.83
N LEU A 702 15.55 19.68 -26.02
CA LEU A 702 15.91 18.30 -26.33
C LEU A 702 17.45 18.12 -26.26
N TRP A 703 18.17 19.10 -26.79
CA TRP A 703 19.63 19.19 -26.78
C TRP A 703 20.25 19.31 -25.39
N LEU A 704 19.56 20.02 -24.52
CA LEU A 704 19.95 20.14 -23.13
C LEU A 704 19.81 18.86 -22.35
N THR A 705 18.75 18.13 -22.64
CA THR A 705 18.51 16.86 -21.99
C THR A 705 19.49 15.80 -22.49
N PHE A 706 19.89 15.86 -23.77
CA PHE A 706 20.98 15.05 -24.32
C PHE A 706 22.28 15.21 -23.50
N ILE A 707 22.76 16.44 -23.30
CA ILE A 707 24.07 16.65 -22.64
C ILE A 707 24.02 16.33 -21.12
N VAL A 708 22.89 16.56 -20.47
CA VAL A 708 22.67 16.19 -19.05
C VAL A 708 22.59 14.67 -18.89
N GLN A 709 21.86 13.99 -19.79
CA GLN A 709 21.78 12.54 -19.79
C GLN A 709 23.15 11.90 -20.05
N LEU A 710 23.91 12.42 -21.02
CA LEU A 710 25.26 11.94 -21.31
C LEU A 710 26.18 12.12 -20.10
N HIS A 711 26.10 13.26 -19.40
CA HIS A 711 26.83 13.47 -18.15
C HIS A 711 26.48 12.41 -17.10
N ASP A 712 25.21 12.19 -16.82
CA ASP A 712 24.76 11.28 -15.76
C ASP A 712 25.14 9.82 -16.06
N VAL A 713 25.04 9.40 -17.33
CA VAL A 713 25.51 8.07 -17.77
C VAL A 713 27.02 7.95 -17.58
N LEU A 714 27.79 8.98 -17.93
CA LEU A 714 29.25 8.96 -17.77
C LEU A 714 29.70 8.96 -16.30
N GLN A 715 28.92 9.52 -15.37
CA GLN A 715 29.21 9.40 -13.93
C GLN A 715 28.99 7.97 -13.42
N ALA A 716 28.01 7.26 -13.98
CA ALA A 716 27.72 5.87 -13.61
C ALA A 716 28.63 4.85 -14.34
N TYR A 717 29.09 5.15 -15.55
CA TYR A 717 29.91 4.27 -16.37
C TYR A 717 31.40 4.40 -16.03
N LYS A 718 31.99 3.30 -15.54
CA LYS A 718 33.38 3.24 -15.04
C LYS A 718 33.69 4.42 -14.10
N PRO A 719 33.02 4.51 -12.92
CA PRO A 719 33.14 5.64 -12.00
C PRO A 719 34.57 5.87 -11.49
N GLU A 720 35.41 4.83 -11.50
CA GLU A 720 36.83 4.87 -11.14
C GLU A 720 37.71 5.66 -12.11
N ILE A 721 37.20 6.02 -13.28
CA ILE A 721 37.87 6.81 -14.31
C ILE A 721 37.39 8.26 -14.21
N HIS A 722 38.22 9.14 -13.63
CA HIS A 722 37.93 10.56 -13.38
C HIS A 722 38.55 11.51 -14.41
#